data_AF-A0A0Q8ZNG6-F1
#
_entry.id   AF-A0A0Q8ZNG6-F1
#
_cell.length_a   1.000
_cell.length_b   1.000
_cell.length_c   1.000
_cell.angle_alpha   90.00
_cell.angle_beta   90.00
_cell.angle_gamma   90.00
#
_symmetry.space_group_name_H-M   'P 1'
#
loop_
_entity.id
_entity.type
_entity.pdbx_description
1 polymer ?
#
loop_
_entity_poly.entity_id
_entity_poly.type
_entity_poly.pdbx_seq_one_letter_code
_entity_poly.pdbx_strand_id
1 'polypeptide(L)'
;MALIPLNLFVAHQGRSSRQHVTCRNRCGDACSKPVPNTSDNEYFGDIVQAMSRRNVLRVGGVAVLAVGAGSALAACSTSEKPSATATSAAPAEVPETPSGMRFDSVAVNTEDAVVVPEGYQQRVVIGWGDPVLPGAPVFDIAKQTGASQRQQFGFNNDFAALLPIPGQSGRSLLVVNHEYNSPQFMFPGYDAEAPTREQFDVEIAAVGLSVVEVERSPQGGLRPVLGRYNRRITADTPFTLTGPAAGSDTVKTAADPTGRAVLGTFANCAGGVTPWGTILSGEENFNSYFGAVEGAPLPNADQADRYGVAAEPSELGWEKFDPRFDLAAAPNEVNRFGYVIELNPWDPASVPVKHSALGRLKHEGANVHVTDDGAVVVYTGDDERFDYMYKFVSDKKIQPGTDAAAVAHNMTLLSEGTLYVAKLSSEIPAGEIDGSGKLPSAGSFTGTGTWIPLLHSGPAGKAEALVDGFTPQEIAVFTRLAADKAGATKMDRPEDFDVNPKTGKVYVALTNNDKRGTDGTAPVDAANPRNENKNGQVLELTDNHAGTDFTWGLLLVCGDPAAADTYYGGFDKTKVSPISCPDNLAFDSHGNLWISTDGNALEGNDGLFAVALDGPSRGETKQFLTVPVGAETCGPVVTDDLITVSVQHPGEGDDYTLDKPLSHWPDGGDAPARPAVVAVWRDGGNIGV
;
A
#
# COMPACT_ATOMS: atom_id res chain seq x y z
N MET A 1 42.62 18.39 24.56
CA MET A 1 41.44 17.48 24.49
C MET A 1 40.27 18.32 24.04
N ALA A 2 39.96 18.28 22.75
CA ALA A 2 38.81 18.96 22.19
C ALA A 2 37.57 18.09 22.49
N LEU A 3 36.57 18.68 23.15
CA LEU A 3 35.28 18.06 23.38
C LEU A 3 34.59 17.87 22.03
N ILE A 4 34.37 16.61 21.64
CA ILE A 4 33.49 16.24 20.53
C ILE A 4 32.06 16.57 21.00
N PRO A 5 31.31 17.44 20.31
CA PRO A 5 29.90 17.63 20.64
C PRO A 5 29.15 16.37 20.23
N LEU A 6 28.63 15.64 21.21
CA LEU A 6 27.58 14.65 20.99
C LEU A 6 26.37 15.39 20.44
N ASN A 7 26.04 15.18 19.16
CA ASN A 7 24.76 15.58 18.56
C ASN A 7 23.62 14.75 19.17
N LEU A 8 23.29 15.01 20.44
CA LEU A 8 22.25 14.31 21.20
C LEU A 8 20.83 14.81 20.90
N PHE A 9 20.66 15.76 19.98
CA PHE A 9 19.36 16.24 19.55
C PHE A 9 19.41 16.56 18.06
N VAL A 10 19.19 15.55 17.21
CA VAL A 10 18.70 15.84 15.87
C VAL A 10 17.21 16.16 16.03
N ALA A 11 16.91 17.47 16.11
CA ALA A 11 15.54 17.95 16.02
C ALA A 11 15.10 17.82 14.56
N HIS A 12 14.72 16.61 14.16
CA HIS A 12 14.05 16.42 12.89
C HIS A 12 12.64 16.98 13.00
N GLN A 13 12.26 17.86 12.08
CA GLN A 13 10.90 18.34 11.96
C GLN A 13 10.00 17.13 11.64
N GLY A 14 8.93 16.90 12.40
CA GLY A 14 8.00 15.78 12.25
C GLY A 14 7.12 15.86 11.00
N ARG A 15 7.66 16.27 9.86
CA ARG A 15 6.96 16.38 8.58
C ARG A 15 7.53 15.35 7.60
N SER A 16 6.64 14.75 6.80
CA SER A 16 7.04 13.97 5.62
C SER A 16 8.00 14.77 4.73
N SER A 17 8.95 14.11 4.07
CA SER A 17 9.81 14.77 3.07
C SER A 17 9.10 14.92 1.71
N ARG A 18 7.91 14.31 1.56
CA ARG A 18 7.05 14.44 0.37
C ARG A 18 6.72 15.91 0.13
N GLN A 19 6.88 16.34 -1.11
CA GLN A 19 6.62 17.72 -1.52
C GLN A 19 5.13 18.02 -1.50
N HIS A 20 4.75 19.27 -1.22
CA HIS A 20 3.35 19.65 -1.10
C HIS A 20 2.59 19.43 -2.42
N VAL A 21 3.22 19.70 -3.56
CA VAL A 21 2.60 19.52 -4.87
C VAL A 21 2.25 18.05 -5.15
N THR A 22 3.09 17.11 -4.74
CA THR A 22 2.81 15.67 -4.85
C THR A 22 1.60 15.31 -4.00
N CYS A 23 1.57 15.77 -2.74
CA CYS A 23 0.40 15.57 -1.87
C CYS A 23 -0.88 16.18 -2.45
N ARG A 24 -0.79 17.37 -3.06
CA ARG A 24 -1.92 18.09 -3.64
C ARG A 24 -2.54 17.32 -4.81
N ASN A 25 -1.71 16.78 -5.70
CA ASN A 25 -2.17 16.09 -6.90
C ASN A 25 -2.51 14.60 -6.67
N ARG A 26 -1.77 13.89 -5.80
CA ARG A 26 -1.97 12.46 -5.53
C ARG A 26 -3.12 12.21 -4.56
N CYS A 27 -3.07 12.86 -3.38
CA CYS A 27 -3.97 12.56 -2.27
C CYS A 27 -4.86 13.74 -1.83
N GLY A 28 -4.96 14.79 -2.65
CA GLY A 28 -5.80 15.96 -2.36
C GLY A 28 -5.38 16.70 -1.08
N ASP A 29 -4.07 16.67 -0.76
CA ASP A 29 -3.46 17.26 0.43
C ASP A 29 -4.06 16.73 1.75
N ALA A 30 -4.39 15.44 1.79
CA ALA A 30 -5.04 14.78 2.92
C ALA A 30 -4.31 15.03 4.27
N CYS A 31 -2.99 15.17 4.23
CA CYS A 31 -2.17 15.40 5.42
C CYS A 31 -2.35 16.79 6.05
N SER A 32 -2.77 17.80 5.27
CA SER A 32 -3.02 19.18 5.74
C SER A 32 -4.47 19.41 6.17
N LYS A 33 -5.38 18.52 5.75
CA LYS A 33 -6.81 18.55 6.11
C LYS A 33 -7.08 17.85 7.46
N PRO A 34 -8.22 18.12 8.10
CA PRO A 34 -8.65 17.34 9.26
C PRO A 34 -8.74 15.85 8.92
N VAL A 35 -8.32 15.00 9.86
CA VAL A 35 -8.42 13.55 9.73
C VAL A 35 -9.90 13.13 9.63
N PRO A 36 -10.34 12.46 8.56
CA PRO A 36 -11.74 12.06 8.39
C PRO A 36 -12.24 11.05 9.43
N ASN A 37 -11.38 10.14 9.89
CA ASN A 37 -11.73 9.15 10.90
C ASN A 37 -11.80 9.74 12.32
N THR A 38 -12.98 10.25 12.68
CA THR A 38 -13.29 10.83 13.99
C THR A 38 -13.88 9.83 15.00
N SER A 39 -13.92 8.53 14.69
CA SER A 39 -14.51 7.52 15.58
C SER A 39 -13.81 7.45 16.95
N ASP A 40 -14.56 7.11 18.00
CA ASP A 40 -14.00 6.84 19.33
C ASP A 40 -13.42 5.40 19.45
N ASN A 41 -13.15 4.75 18.31
CA ASN A 41 -12.74 3.35 18.29
C ASN A 41 -11.53 3.11 19.18
N GLU A 42 -11.63 2.03 19.95
CA GLU A 42 -10.64 1.67 20.94
C GLU A 42 -9.26 1.69 20.31
N TYR A 43 -8.46 2.55 20.90
CA TYR A 43 -7.04 2.42 20.94
C TYR A 43 -6.69 1.47 22.12
N PHE A 44 -5.69 0.60 21.96
CA PHE A 44 -5.37 -0.52 22.87
C PHE A 44 -5.29 -0.16 24.38
N GLY A 45 -5.01 1.11 24.73
CA GLY A 45 -4.94 1.59 26.11
C GLY A 45 -6.24 1.51 26.93
N ASP A 46 -7.43 1.50 26.32
CA ASP A 46 -8.70 1.57 27.08
C ASP A 46 -9.21 0.19 27.56
N ILE A 47 -8.81 -0.90 26.92
CA ILE A 47 -9.18 -2.27 27.33
C ILE A 47 -8.48 -2.65 28.66
N VAL A 48 -7.26 -2.13 28.88
CA VAL A 48 -6.49 -2.36 30.13
C VAL A 48 -7.08 -1.57 31.30
N GLN A 49 -7.66 -0.39 31.08
CA GLN A 49 -8.41 0.35 32.09
C GLN A 49 -9.70 -0.40 32.50
N ALA A 50 -10.41 -1.00 31.54
CA ALA A 50 -11.62 -1.78 31.81
C ALA A 50 -11.33 -3.10 32.56
N MET A 51 -10.20 -3.76 32.27
CA MET A 51 -9.78 -4.98 32.97
C MET A 51 -9.14 -4.71 34.34
N SER A 52 -8.39 -3.61 34.52
CA SER A 52 -7.85 -3.25 35.85
C SER A 52 -8.96 -2.85 36.83
N ARG A 53 -10.02 -2.17 36.37
CA ARG A 53 -11.21 -1.86 37.19
C ARG A 53 -11.97 -3.13 37.62
N ARG A 54 -12.04 -4.16 36.78
CA ARG A 54 -12.66 -5.46 37.12
C ARG A 54 -11.85 -6.28 38.13
N ASN A 55 -10.53 -6.14 38.16
CA ASN A 55 -9.68 -6.81 39.16
C ASN A 55 -9.63 -6.05 40.49
N VAL A 56 -9.77 -4.71 40.49
CA VAL A 56 -9.87 -3.91 41.73
C VAL A 56 -11.21 -4.16 42.46
N LEU A 57 -12.28 -4.53 41.76
CA LEU A 57 -13.57 -4.88 42.36
C LEU A 57 -13.66 -6.31 42.93
N ARG A 58 -12.65 -7.18 42.74
CA ARG A 58 -12.64 -8.56 43.28
C ARG A 58 -11.72 -8.76 44.49
N VAL A 59 -10.95 -7.76 44.92
CA VAL A 59 -10.04 -7.85 46.08
C VAL A 59 -10.64 -7.24 47.37
N GLY A 60 -11.88 -6.74 47.30
CA GLY A 60 -12.61 -6.22 48.46
C GLY A 60 -13.33 -7.29 49.27
N GLY A 61 -12.60 -8.12 50.01
CA GLY A 61 -13.15 -8.79 51.20
C GLY A 61 -12.73 -10.23 51.44
N VAL A 62 -11.64 -10.43 52.18
CA VAL A 62 -11.57 -11.38 53.32
C VAL A 62 -10.51 -10.86 54.30
N ALA A 63 -10.92 -10.58 55.54
CA ALA A 63 -10.04 -10.24 56.65
C ALA A 63 -9.69 -11.48 57.49
N VAL A 64 -8.38 -11.69 57.68
CA VAL A 64 -7.63 -12.09 58.89
C VAL A 64 -8.10 -13.29 59.73
N LEU A 65 -7.19 -14.26 59.94
CA LEU A 65 -6.82 -14.76 61.27
C LEU A 65 -5.45 -15.47 61.26
N ALA A 66 -4.55 -14.97 62.12
CA ALA A 66 -3.20 -15.47 62.36
C ALA A 66 -3.17 -16.46 63.54
N VAL A 67 -2.27 -17.46 63.53
CA VAL A 67 -1.48 -17.96 64.68
C VAL A 67 -0.28 -18.74 64.13
N GLY A 68 0.93 -18.47 64.64
CA GLY A 68 2.17 -19.18 64.29
C GLY A 68 2.60 -20.23 65.31
N ALA A 69 3.66 -20.99 65.00
CA ALA A 69 4.76 -21.45 65.87
C ALA A 69 5.61 -22.47 65.10
N GLY A 70 6.93 -22.27 65.05
CA GLY A 70 7.86 -23.07 64.24
C GLY A 70 8.41 -24.32 64.92
N SER A 71 9.32 -25.01 64.21
CA SER A 71 10.48 -25.74 64.73
C SER A 71 11.32 -26.33 63.59
N ALA A 72 12.58 -25.87 63.51
CA ALA A 72 13.83 -26.58 63.24
C ALA A 72 13.91 -27.68 62.15
N LEU A 73 14.84 -27.51 61.21
CA LEU A 73 16.09 -28.30 61.15
C LEU A 73 17.11 -27.63 60.22
N ALA A 74 18.32 -27.45 60.73
CA ALA A 74 19.49 -26.91 60.05
C ALA A 74 20.54 -28.01 59.84
N ALA A 75 21.51 -27.70 58.96
CA ALA A 75 22.78 -28.39 58.66
C ALA A 75 22.69 -29.54 57.62
N CYS A 76 23.56 -29.63 56.60
CA CYS A 76 24.96 -29.22 56.53
C CYS A 76 25.33 -28.56 55.19
N SER A 77 26.15 -27.50 55.28
CA SER A 77 26.86 -26.86 54.18
C SER A 77 28.18 -27.57 53.88
N THR A 78 28.45 -27.86 52.61
CA THR A 78 29.81 -28.12 52.11
C THR A 78 30.18 -27.03 51.11
N SER A 79 31.26 -26.32 51.42
CA SER A 79 31.79 -25.20 50.67
C SER A 79 32.72 -25.70 49.57
N GLU A 80 32.23 -25.77 48.33
CA GLU A 80 33.07 -25.82 47.13
C GLU A 80 32.59 -24.73 46.15
N LYS A 81 33.47 -23.75 45.90
CA LYS A 81 33.29 -22.77 44.83
C LYS A 81 33.44 -23.49 43.49
N PRO A 82 32.47 -23.39 42.56
CA PRO A 82 32.73 -23.80 41.18
C PRO A 82 33.80 -22.88 40.61
N SER A 83 34.90 -23.47 40.12
CA SER A 83 35.85 -22.78 39.25
C SER A 83 35.10 -22.37 37.99
N ALA A 84 35.09 -21.07 37.69
CA ALA A 84 34.56 -20.56 36.44
C ALA A 84 35.46 -21.03 35.30
N THR A 85 35.04 -22.09 34.62
CA THR A 85 35.62 -22.47 33.33
C THR A 85 35.23 -21.38 32.35
N ALA A 86 36.22 -20.61 31.89
CA ALA A 86 36.04 -19.71 30.77
C ALA A 86 35.76 -20.54 29.51
N THR A 87 34.48 -20.76 29.19
CA THR A 87 34.08 -21.10 27.83
C THR A 87 34.41 -19.88 26.98
N SER A 88 35.51 -19.98 26.23
CA SER A 88 35.74 -19.15 25.05
C SER A 88 34.46 -19.22 24.21
N ALA A 89 33.68 -18.14 24.22
CA ALA A 89 32.61 -17.97 23.25
C ALA A 89 33.26 -18.14 21.87
N ALA A 90 32.76 -19.09 21.08
CA ALA A 90 33.08 -19.11 19.67
C ALA A 90 32.75 -17.70 19.13
N PRO A 91 33.60 -17.11 18.26
CA PRO A 91 33.23 -15.86 17.61
C PRO A 91 31.85 -16.05 16.99
N ALA A 92 30.91 -15.16 17.31
CA ALA A 92 29.57 -15.21 16.74
C ALA A 92 29.72 -15.27 15.22
N GLU A 93 29.26 -16.36 14.60
CA GLU A 93 29.24 -16.48 13.15
C GLU A 93 28.42 -15.31 12.61
N VAL A 94 29.01 -14.57 11.66
CA VAL A 94 28.27 -13.56 10.92
C VAL A 94 27.17 -14.31 10.15
N PRO A 95 25.89 -13.97 10.34
CA PRO A 95 24.80 -14.58 9.57
C PRO A 95 25.10 -14.49 8.08
N GLU A 96 24.98 -15.60 7.36
CA GLU A 96 25.12 -15.61 5.90
C GLU A 96 23.88 -14.94 5.29
N THR A 97 24.08 -13.91 4.47
CA THR A 97 22.99 -13.26 3.72
C THR A 97 22.31 -14.30 2.80
N PRO A 98 20.97 -14.42 2.82
CA PRO A 98 20.26 -15.41 2.02
C PRO A 98 20.38 -15.16 0.51
N SER A 99 20.16 -16.21 -0.29
CA SER A 99 20.01 -16.07 -1.74
C SER A 99 18.86 -15.12 -2.09
N GLY A 100 19.01 -14.35 -3.16
CA GLY A 100 18.14 -13.21 -3.48
C GLY A 100 18.69 -11.88 -2.95
N MET A 101 19.56 -11.91 -1.93
CA MET A 101 20.06 -10.71 -1.24
C MET A 101 21.59 -10.51 -1.29
N ARG A 102 22.32 -11.37 -2.01
CA ARG A 102 23.80 -11.35 -2.12
C ARG A 102 24.31 -10.32 -3.12
N PHE A 103 23.89 -9.08 -2.94
CA PHE A 103 24.38 -7.89 -3.65
C PHE A 103 24.94 -6.88 -2.64
N ASP A 104 25.81 -5.97 -3.06
CA ASP A 104 26.22 -4.85 -2.21
C ASP A 104 25.09 -3.82 -2.13
N SER A 105 24.78 -3.32 -0.94
CA SER A 105 23.69 -2.34 -0.78
C SER A 105 24.05 -1.04 -1.50
N VAL A 106 23.09 -0.49 -2.25
CA VAL A 106 23.19 0.88 -2.79
C VAL A 106 23.16 1.86 -1.62
N ALA A 107 24.03 2.87 -1.67
CA ALA A 107 24.07 3.91 -0.65
C ALA A 107 22.95 4.94 -0.86
N VAL A 108 22.49 5.54 0.24
CA VAL A 108 21.59 6.71 0.21
C VAL A 108 22.24 7.81 -0.65
N ASN A 109 21.48 8.33 -1.61
CA ASN A 109 21.93 9.35 -2.54
C ASN A 109 20.74 10.24 -2.97
N THR A 110 21.03 11.30 -3.72
CA THR A 110 20.04 12.24 -4.27
C THR A 110 20.24 12.42 -5.78
N GLU A 111 20.68 11.37 -6.48
CA GLU A 111 21.03 11.44 -7.90
C GLU A 111 19.77 11.50 -8.77
N ASP A 112 19.84 12.20 -9.91
CA ASP A 112 18.77 12.18 -10.92
C ASP A 112 18.91 10.95 -11.84
N ALA A 113 18.91 9.77 -11.22
CA ALA A 113 19.13 8.51 -11.90
C ALA A 113 18.53 7.34 -11.12
N VAL A 114 18.27 6.23 -11.83
CA VAL A 114 18.13 4.93 -11.18
C VAL A 114 19.52 4.36 -10.91
N VAL A 115 19.87 4.22 -9.64
CA VAL A 115 21.16 3.67 -9.18
C VAL A 115 20.94 2.23 -8.72
N VAL A 116 21.68 1.29 -9.31
CA VAL A 116 21.59 -0.16 -9.03
C VAL A 116 22.94 -0.69 -8.50
N PRO A 117 22.99 -1.89 -7.91
CA PRO A 117 24.23 -2.42 -7.34
C PRO A 117 25.26 -2.72 -8.44
N GLU A 118 26.54 -2.73 -8.07
CA GLU A 118 27.60 -3.12 -8.99
C GLU A 118 27.35 -4.54 -9.57
N GLY A 119 27.60 -4.69 -10.87
CA GLY A 119 27.37 -5.94 -11.60
C GLY A 119 25.94 -6.13 -12.12
N TYR A 120 25.02 -5.22 -11.83
CA TYR A 120 23.69 -5.17 -12.43
C TYR A 120 23.63 -4.17 -13.59
N GLN A 121 22.68 -4.39 -14.48
CA GLN A 121 22.31 -3.51 -15.57
C GLN A 121 20.87 -3.07 -15.42
N GLN A 122 20.54 -1.91 -15.99
CA GLN A 122 19.19 -1.38 -15.99
C GLN A 122 18.83 -0.75 -17.32
N ARG A 123 17.53 -0.74 -17.65
CA ARG A 123 17.00 -0.08 -18.84
C ARG A 123 15.53 0.29 -18.63
N VAL A 124 15.16 1.47 -19.09
CA VAL A 124 13.75 1.86 -19.26
C VAL A 124 13.05 0.91 -20.22
N VAL A 125 11.90 0.38 -19.80
CA VAL A 125 11.05 -0.49 -20.60
C VAL A 125 10.08 0.36 -21.41
N ILE A 126 9.33 1.23 -20.74
CA ILE A 126 8.32 2.10 -21.35
C ILE A 126 8.07 3.29 -20.40
N GLY A 127 7.92 4.49 -20.94
CA GLY A 127 7.62 5.70 -20.19
C GLY A 127 6.36 6.42 -20.67
N TRP A 128 5.88 7.37 -19.87
CA TRP A 128 4.70 8.19 -20.22
C TRP A 128 4.79 8.72 -21.66
N GLY A 129 3.68 8.59 -22.39
CA GLY A 129 3.58 9.02 -23.78
C GLY A 129 4.04 7.99 -24.81
N ASP A 130 4.75 6.93 -24.41
CA ASP A 130 5.21 5.91 -25.36
C ASP A 130 4.03 5.15 -25.98
N PRO A 131 4.14 4.70 -27.25
CA PRO A 131 3.09 3.94 -27.92
C PRO A 131 2.68 2.65 -27.19
N VAL A 132 1.39 2.52 -26.88
CA VAL A 132 0.78 1.26 -26.41
C VAL A 132 0.01 0.60 -27.54
N LEU A 133 -0.80 1.35 -28.29
CA LEU A 133 -1.62 0.81 -29.37
C LEU A 133 -0.94 0.97 -30.75
N PRO A 134 -1.16 0.03 -31.69
CA PRO A 134 -0.75 0.22 -33.07
C PRO A 134 -1.28 1.52 -33.67
N GLY A 135 -0.39 2.35 -34.20
CA GLY A 135 -0.74 3.65 -34.79
C GLY A 135 -0.77 4.82 -33.81
N ALA A 136 -0.45 4.60 -32.53
CA ALA A 136 -0.25 5.70 -31.58
C ALA A 136 0.80 6.69 -32.13
N PRO A 137 0.54 8.01 -32.08
CA PRO A 137 1.50 8.99 -32.55
C PRO A 137 2.74 9.02 -31.65
N VAL A 138 3.85 9.51 -32.20
CA VAL A 138 5.04 9.83 -31.40
C VAL A 138 4.66 10.88 -30.36
N PHE A 139 5.10 10.69 -29.13
CA PHE A 139 4.85 11.65 -28.05
C PHE A 139 5.47 13.01 -28.38
N ASP A 140 4.65 14.05 -28.34
CA ASP A 140 5.06 15.45 -28.46
C ASP A 140 4.44 16.19 -27.28
N ILE A 141 5.25 16.46 -26.27
CA ILE A 141 4.80 17.06 -25.01
C ILE A 141 4.16 18.44 -25.20
N ALA A 142 4.51 19.16 -26.28
CA ALA A 142 3.96 20.47 -26.60
C ALA A 142 2.64 20.39 -27.40
N LYS A 143 2.23 19.20 -27.87
CA LYS A 143 1.06 18.99 -28.73
C LYS A 143 0.28 17.74 -28.35
N GLN A 144 0.10 17.56 -27.05
CA GLN A 144 -0.69 16.46 -26.51
C GLN A 144 -2.16 16.63 -26.89
N THR A 145 -2.86 15.50 -27.06
CA THR A 145 -4.31 15.46 -27.22
C THR A 145 -4.90 14.29 -26.46
N GLY A 146 -6.16 14.38 -26.04
CA GLY A 146 -6.84 13.23 -25.41
C GLY A 146 -6.87 12.01 -26.34
N ALA A 147 -7.04 12.24 -27.64
CA ALA A 147 -7.03 11.18 -28.66
C ALA A 147 -5.67 10.46 -28.79
N SER A 148 -4.55 11.18 -28.67
CA SER A 148 -3.22 10.57 -28.66
C SER A 148 -2.95 9.83 -27.36
N GLN A 149 -3.26 10.45 -26.22
CA GLN A 149 -2.99 9.89 -24.90
C GLN A 149 -3.72 8.56 -24.68
N ARG A 150 -4.94 8.38 -25.22
CA ARG A 150 -5.70 7.10 -25.19
C ARG A 150 -5.01 5.92 -25.89
N GLN A 151 -3.96 6.19 -26.66
CA GLN A 151 -3.18 5.17 -27.38
C GLN A 151 -1.76 5.02 -26.82
N GLN A 152 -1.39 5.85 -25.85
CA GLN A 152 -0.05 5.97 -25.28
C GLN A 152 -0.03 5.50 -23.83
N PHE A 153 1.15 5.21 -23.29
CA PHE A 153 1.33 4.85 -21.89
C PHE A 153 0.92 6.04 -21.00
N GLY A 154 0.25 5.74 -19.89
CA GLY A 154 -0.30 6.75 -18.98
C GLY A 154 0.75 7.48 -18.16
N PHE A 155 0.29 8.40 -17.31
CA PHE A 155 1.12 9.22 -16.43
C PHE A 155 1.17 8.63 -15.02
N ASN A 156 2.24 8.93 -14.28
CA ASN A 156 2.51 8.41 -12.93
C ASN A 156 2.18 6.92 -12.79
N ASN A 157 3.02 6.11 -13.45
CA ASN A 157 2.93 4.67 -13.34
C ASN A 157 3.15 4.20 -11.91
N ASP A 158 2.32 3.26 -11.48
CA ASP A 158 2.35 2.67 -10.14
C ASP A 158 2.53 1.15 -10.25
N PHE A 159 1.72 0.34 -9.56
CA PHE A 159 1.70 -1.12 -9.62
C PHE A 159 2.08 -1.67 -10.99
N ALA A 160 2.95 -2.68 -10.99
CA ALA A 160 3.28 -3.44 -12.19
C ALA A 160 3.09 -4.94 -11.96
N ALA A 161 2.65 -5.64 -13.00
CA ALA A 161 2.63 -7.09 -13.08
C ALA A 161 3.28 -7.57 -14.38
N LEU A 162 4.05 -8.66 -14.31
CA LEU A 162 4.65 -9.30 -15.48
C LEU A 162 4.12 -10.73 -15.65
N LEU A 163 3.23 -10.93 -16.61
CA LEU A 163 2.54 -12.19 -16.85
C LEU A 163 3.10 -12.91 -18.10
N PRO A 164 3.82 -14.02 -17.97
CA PRO A 164 4.34 -14.75 -19.14
C PRO A 164 3.23 -15.20 -20.10
N ILE A 165 3.39 -14.93 -21.40
CA ILE A 165 2.41 -15.34 -22.40
C ILE A 165 2.57 -16.86 -22.67
N PRO A 166 1.54 -17.68 -22.43
CA PRO A 166 1.64 -19.13 -22.60
C PRO A 166 2.11 -19.52 -24.01
N GLY A 167 3.11 -20.40 -24.07
CA GLY A 167 3.66 -20.91 -25.33
C GLY A 167 4.59 -19.94 -26.08
N GLN A 168 4.87 -18.75 -25.53
CA GLN A 168 5.77 -17.77 -26.15
C GLN A 168 6.93 -17.44 -25.21
N SER A 169 8.06 -18.13 -25.39
CA SER A 169 9.25 -17.93 -24.57
C SER A 169 9.74 -16.47 -24.65
N GLY A 170 10.03 -15.87 -23.50
CA GLY A 170 10.51 -14.50 -23.40
C GLY A 170 9.46 -13.44 -23.74
N ARG A 171 8.18 -13.78 -23.89
CA ARG A 171 7.06 -12.84 -24.08
C ARG A 171 6.20 -12.78 -22.82
N SER A 172 5.84 -11.57 -22.40
CA SER A 172 4.98 -11.34 -21.24
C SER A 172 4.00 -10.20 -21.50
N LEU A 173 2.92 -10.13 -20.73
CA LEU A 173 2.13 -8.92 -20.55
C LEU A 173 2.72 -8.15 -19.37
N LEU A 174 3.09 -6.90 -19.59
CA LEU A 174 3.35 -5.92 -18.55
C LEU A 174 2.05 -5.13 -18.34
N VAL A 175 1.42 -5.27 -17.16
CA VAL A 175 0.23 -4.50 -16.78
C VAL A 175 0.64 -3.47 -15.75
N VAL A 176 0.28 -2.21 -15.97
CA VAL A 176 0.76 -1.08 -15.16
C VAL A 176 -0.39 -0.13 -14.83
N ASN A 177 -0.53 0.24 -13.55
CA ASN A 177 -1.46 1.28 -13.10
C ASN A 177 -0.92 2.68 -13.43
N HIS A 178 -1.81 3.67 -13.53
CA HIS A 178 -1.52 5.08 -13.74
C HIS A 178 -2.38 5.88 -12.76
N GLU A 179 -1.76 6.32 -11.69
CA GLU A 179 -2.47 6.68 -10.45
C GLU A 179 -3.11 8.07 -10.56
N TYR A 180 -2.31 9.10 -10.85
CA TYR A 180 -2.76 10.49 -10.82
C TYR A 180 -2.12 11.37 -11.90
N ASN A 181 -2.66 12.58 -12.05
CA ASN A 181 -2.16 13.60 -12.96
C ASN A 181 -1.50 14.74 -12.19
N SER A 182 -0.43 15.31 -12.76
CA SER A 182 0.19 16.53 -12.25
C SER A 182 0.28 17.58 -13.36
N PRO A 183 -0.78 18.37 -13.60
CA PRO A 183 -0.89 19.19 -14.82
C PRO A 183 0.28 20.15 -15.03
N GLN A 184 0.84 20.72 -13.95
CA GLN A 184 2.02 21.59 -14.00
C GLN A 184 3.32 20.89 -14.46
N PHE A 185 3.37 19.56 -14.37
CA PHE A 185 4.44 18.70 -14.88
C PHE A 185 4.06 17.99 -16.19
N MET A 186 2.81 18.14 -16.65
CA MET A 186 2.32 17.54 -17.90
C MET A 186 2.24 18.55 -19.04
N PHE A 187 1.91 19.82 -18.77
CA PHE A 187 1.59 20.80 -19.81
C PHE A 187 2.50 22.04 -19.76
N PRO A 188 3.12 22.44 -20.90
CA PRO A 188 3.90 23.68 -20.97
C PRO A 188 3.02 24.90 -20.66
N GLY A 189 3.50 25.77 -19.76
CA GLY A 189 2.81 26.99 -19.37
C GLY A 189 1.45 26.77 -18.71
N TYR A 190 1.26 25.65 -18.00
CA TYR A 190 0.00 25.34 -17.32
C TYR A 190 -0.48 26.49 -16.40
N ASP A 191 -1.76 26.84 -16.53
CA ASP A 191 -2.44 27.84 -15.70
C ASP A 191 -3.61 27.15 -14.97
N ALA A 192 -3.44 26.91 -13.66
CA ALA A 192 -4.43 26.23 -12.83
C ALA A 192 -5.77 26.98 -12.71
N GLU A 193 -5.77 28.31 -12.95
CA GLU A 193 -7.00 29.11 -12.92
C GLU A 193 -7.80 28.98 -14.22
N ALA A 194 -7.16 28.55 -15.30
CA ALA A 194 -7.74 28.45 -16.64
C ALA A 194 -7.39 27.12 -17.33
N PRO A 195 -7.72 25.96 -16.73
CA PRO A 195 -7.55 24.68 -17.42
C PRO A 195 -8.39 24.66 -18.69
N THR A 196 -7.93 23.91 -19.69
CA THR A 196 -8.59 23.80 -20.99
C THR A 196 -9.26 22.45 -21.15
N ARG A 197 -10.26 22.40 -22.04
CA ARG A 197 -10.94 21.14 -22.40
C ARG A 197 -9.97 20.07 -22.91
N GLU A 198 -8.96 20.44 -23.68
CA GLU A 198 -7.99 19.47 -24.21
C GLU A 198 -7.09 18.90 -23.11
N GLN A 199 -6.69 19.72 -22.12
CA GLN A 199 -5.93 19.24 -20.96
C GLN A 199 -6.76 18.23 -20.14
N PHE A 200 -8.04 18.54 -19.88
CA PHE A 200 -8.97 17.58 -19.28
C PHE A 200 -9.07 16.28 -20.08
N ASP A 201 -9.22 16.35 -21.41
CA ASP A 201 -9.33 15.16 -22.25
C ASP A 201 -8.02 14.33 -22.26
N VAL A 202 -6.85 14.96 -22.07
CA VAL A 202 -5.56 14.28 -21.84
C VAL A 202 -5.52 13.62 -20.47
N GLU A 203 -5.86 14.33 -19.39
CA GLU A 203 -5.84 13.85 -18.01
C GLU A 203 -6.74 12.62 -17.80
N ILE A 204 -7.96 12.65 -18.34
CA ILE A 204 -8.89 11.50 -18.35
C ILE A 204 -8.26 10.27 -19.00
N ALA A 205 -7.43 10.49 -20.03
CA ALA A 205 -6.78 9.44 -20.79
C ALA A 205 -5.41 9.03 -20.23
N ALA A 206 -4.83 9.79 -19.30
CA ALA A 206 -3.50 9.56 -18.75
C ALA A 206 -3.53 8.62 -17.53
N VAL A 207 -4.62 8.58 -16.77
CA VAL A 207 -4.81 7.66 -15.63
C VAL A 207 -5.42 6.31 -16.05
N GLY A 208 -5.57 5.40 -15.10
CA GLY A 208 -6.16 4.08 -15.30
C GLY A 208 -5.10 2.98 -15.37
N LEU A 209 -5.14 2.15 -16.42
CA LEU A 209 -4.19 1.05 -16.60
C LEU A 209 -3.67 0.98 -18.05
N SER A 210 -2.47 0.41 -18.20
CA SER A 210 -1.91 -0.01 -19.49
C SER A 210 -1.61 -1.50 -19.47
N VAL A 211 -2.04 -2.24 -20.49
CA VAL A 211 -1.58 -3.59 -20.80
C VAL A 211 -0.64 -3.49 -21.99
N VAL A 212 0.60 -3.97 -21.84
CA VAL A 212 1.65 -3.86 -22.86
C VAL A 212 2.30 -5.22 -23.04
N GLU A 213 2.28 -5.78 -24.25
CA GLU A 213 3.14 -6.93 -24.54
C GLU A 213 4.60 -6.48 -24.50
N VAL A 214 5.43 -7.23 -23.78
CA VAL A 214 6.87 -7.01 -23.69
C VAL A 214 7.62 -8.28 -24.08
N GLU A 215 8.86 -8.12 -24.49
CA GLU A 215 9.75 -9.24 -24.70
C GLU A 215 11.13 -9.05 -24.08
N ARG A 216 11.73 -10.17 -23.66
CA ARG A 216 13.12 -10.21 -23.18
C ARG A 216 14.05 -9.88 -24.34
N SER A 217 14.88 -8.88 -24.15
CA SER A 217 15.85 -8.45 -25.18
C SER A 217 17.08 -9.37 -25.17
N PRO A 218 17.72 -9.63 -26.32
CA PRO A 218 18.95 -10.43 -26.38
C PRO A 218 20.10 -9.87 -25.54
N GLN A 219 20.09 -8.57 -25.29
CA GLN A 219 21.05 -7.85 -24.44
C GLN A 219 20.58 -7.77 -22.97
N GLY A 220 19.55 -8.52 -22.57
CA GLY A 220 18.88 -8.38 -21.29
C GLY A 220 17.80 -7.29 -21.28
N GLY A 221 17.10 -7.16 -20.16
CA GLY A 221 15.98 -6.23 -19.99
C GLY A 221 14.73 -6.58 -20.79
N LEU A 222 13.71 -5.72 -20.73
CA LEU A 222 12.44 -5.86 -21.47
C LEU A 222 12.30 -4.78 -22.53
N ARG A 223 11.62 -5.07 -23.63
CA ARG A 223 11.24 -4.09 -24.66
C ARG A 223 9.76 -4.21 -25.00
N PRO A 224 9.03 -3.11 -25.19
CA PRO A 224 7.61 -3.14 -25.53
C PRO A 224 7.42 -3.63 -26.97
N VAL A 225 6.26 -4.25 -27.18
CA VAL A 225 5.82 -4.77 -28.47
C VAL A 225 4.38 -4.38 -28.67
N LEU A 226 4.07 -3.85 -29.86
CA LEU A 226 2.71 -3.54 -30.26
C LEU A 226 1.98 -4.84 -30.64
N GLY A 227 1.41 -5.48 -29.62
CA GLY A 227 0.78 -6.78 -29.71
C GLY A 227 -0.75 -6.74 -29.65
N ARG A 228 -1.37 -7.92 -29.72
CA ARG A 228 -2.83 -8.08 -29.72
C ARG A 228 -3.45 -7.82 -28.34
N TYR A 229 -2.68 -7.99 -27.26
CA TYR A 229 -3.16 -7.78 -25.90
C TYR A 229 -3.05 -6.31 -25.46
N ASN A 230 -2.35 -5.47 -26.23
CA ASN A 230 -2.12 -4.10 -25.82
C ASN A 230 -3.43 -3.34 -25.67
N ARG A 231 -3.59 -2.64 -24.56
CA ARG A 231 -4.83 -1.98 -24.18
C ARG A 231 -4.58 -0.80 -23.25
N ARG A 232 -5.37 0.27 -23.44
CA ARG A 232 -5.53 1.32 -22.44
C ARG A 232 -6.88 1.20 -21.75
N ILE A 233 -6.85 1.41 -20.44
CA ILE A 233 -8.00 1.56 -19.56
C ILE A 233 -7.85 2.96 -18.95
N THR A 234 -8.93 3.74 -19.00
CA THR A 234 -8.94 5.20 -18.74
C THR A 234 -10.08 5.58 -17.80
N ALA A 235 -10.13 6.84 -17.35
CA ALA A 235 -11.19 7.38 -16.47
C ALA A 235 -12.60 7.46 -17.10
N ASP A 236 -12.78 6.91 -18.29
CA ASP A 236 -14.07 6.78 -19.00
C ASP A 236 -14.25 5.41 -19.69
N THR A 237 -13.36 4.44 -19.43
CA THR A 237 -13.56 3.05 -19.90
C THR A 237 -14.76 2.43 -19.18
N PRO A 238 -15.67 1.68 -19.84
CA PRO A 238 -16.80 1.05 -19.16
C PRO A 238 -16.38 -0.09 -18.22
N PHE A 239 -16.94 -0.11 -17.00
CA PHE A 239 -16.79 -1.15 -15.98
C PHE A 239 -18.15 -1.69 -15.56
N THR A 240 -18.20 -2.96 -15.16
CA THR A 240 -19.36 -3.54 -14.47
C THR A 240 -19.20 -3.41 -12.97
N LEU A 241 -20.19 -2.85 -12.27
CA LEU A 241 -20.26 -2.90 -10.80
C LEU A 241 -20.97 -4.19 -10.37
N THR A 242 -20.31 -4.96 -9.50
CA THR A 242 -20.85 -6.20 -8.93
C THR A 242 -20.91 -6.13 -7.40
N GLY A 243 -21.53 -7.12 -6.76
CA GLY A 243 -21.70 -7.16 -5.31
C GLY A 243 -22.91 -6.35 -4.81
N PRO A 244 -23.04 -6.17 -3.48
CA PRO A 244 -24.25 -5.63 -2.88
C PRO A 244 -24.55 -4.17 -3.20
N ALA A 245 -23.55 -3.35 -3.56
CA ALA A 245 -23.77 -1.97 -4.00
C ALA A 245 -24.41 -1.89 -5.39
N ALA A 246 -24.22 -2.91 -6.24
CA ALA A 246 -24.68 -2.90 -7.63
C ALA A 246 -26.22 -2.77 -7.71
N GLY A 247 -26.69 -1.62 -8.19
CA GLY A 247 -28.09 -1.27 -8.32
C GLY A 247 -28.78 -0.76 -7.06
N SER A 248 -28.04 -0.48 -5.99
CA SER A 248 -28.54 0.29 -4.86
C SER A 248 -28.86 1.73 -5.28
N ASP A 249 -29.68 2.44 -4.50
CA ASP A 249 -30.02 3.83 -4.81
C ASP A 249 -28.82 4.79 -4.66
N THR A 250 -27.81 4.42 -3.86
CA THR A 250 -26.61 5.23 -3.58
C THR A 250 -25.58 5.23 -4.71
N VAL A 251 -25.70 4.34 -5.70
CA VAL A 251 -24.81 4.29 -6.88
C VAL A 251 -25.51 4.65 -8.20
N LYS A 252 -26.83 4.89 -8.17
CA LYS A 252 -27.58 5.31 -9.36
C LYS A 252 -27.33 6.77 -9.66
N THR A 253 -27.12 7.08 -10.94
CA THR A 253 -26.99 8.45 -11.46
C THR A 253 -27.98 8.67 -12.60
N ALA A 254 -28.12 9.92 -13.06
CA ALA A 254 -28.96 10.21 -14.22
C ALA A 254 -28.46 9.50 -15.50
N ALA A 255 -27.14 9.35 -15.64
CA ALA A 255 -26.52 8.67 -16.78
C ALA A 255 -26.60 7.13 -16.70
N ASP A 256 -26.65 6.57 -15.49
CA ASP A 256 -26.88 5.14 -15.25
C ASP A 256 -27.92 4.92 -14.14
N PRO A 257 -29.22 4.95 -14.51
CA PRO A 257 -30.32 4.68 -13.58
C PRO A 257 -30.35 3.25 -13.05
N THR A 258 -29.56 2.34 -13.61
CA THR A 258 -29.48 0.95 -13.14
C THR A 258 -28.45 0.76 -12.05
N GLY A 259 -27.46 1.66 -11.94
CA GLY A 259 -26.40 1.62 -10.92
C GLY A 259 -25.46 0.43 -11.09
N ARG A 260 -25.15 0.04 -12.33
CA ARG A 260 -24.42 -1.20 -12.65
C ARG A 260 -23.29 -1.02 -13.65
N ALA A 261 -23.25 0.10 -14.38
CA ALA A 261 -22.27 0.34 -15.43
C ALA A 261 -21.53 1.65 -15.14
N VAL A 262 -20.30 1.58 -14.65
CA VAL A 262 -19.50 2.74 -14.24
C VAL A 262 -18.54 3.13 -15.36
N LEU A 263 -18.38 4.42 -15.63
CA LEU A 263 -17.39 4.91 -16.56
C LEU A 263 -16.12 5.28 -15.80
N GLY A 264 -15.10 4.45 -15.98
CA GLY A 264 -13.74 4.73 -15.58
C GLY A 264 -13.25 4.05 -14.32
N THR A 265 -11.93 4.17 -14.18
CA THR A 265 -11.15 3.95 -12.97
C THR A 265 -10.01 4.96 -12.99
N PHE A 266 -9.59 5.43 -11.82
CA PHE A 266 -8.53 6.42 -11.59
C PHE A 266 -8.13 6.36 -10.11
N ALA A 267 -7.06 7.06 -9.73
CA ALA A 267 -6.39 6.85 -8.44
C ALA A 267 -6.01 5.37 -8.27
N ASN A 268 -5.57 4.73 -9.37
CA ASN A 268 -5.14 3.34 -9.36
C ASN A 268 -3.75 3.26 -8.73
N CYS A 269 -3.67 2.90 -7.44
CA CYS A 269 -2.43 2.86 -6.68
C CYS A 269 -1.70 1.51 -6.89
N ALA A 270 -1.60 0.68 -5.86
CA ALA A 270 -1.04 -0.67 -5.91
C ALA A 270 -2.01 -1.72 -6.54
N GLY A 271 -1.64 -2.99 -6.43
CA GLY A 271 -2.41 -4.08 -7.02
C GLY A 271 -1.85 -5.47 -6.72
N GLY A 272 -2.49 -6.48 -7.30
CA GLY A 272 -2.09 -7.88 -7.13
C GLY A 272 -2.43 -8.73 -8.36
N VAL A 273 -1.72 -9.85 -8.50
CA VAL A 273 -1.98 -10.85 -9.54
C VAL A 273 -2.76 -12.01 -8.95
N THR A 274 -3.96 -12.26 -9.48
CA THR A 274 -4.74 -13.41 -9.02
C THR A 274 -4.13 -14.73 -9.52
N PRO A 275 -4.30 -15.85 -8.78
CA PRO A 275 -3.86 -17.16 -9.26
C PRO A 275 -4.51 -17.64 -10.57
N TRP A 276 -5.60 -16.98 -11.00
CA TRP A 276 -6.26 -17.22 -12.29
C TRP A 276 -5.85 -16.22 -13.39
N GLY A 277 -4.81 -15.41 -13.14
CA GLY A 277 -4.14 -14.59 -14.14
C GLY A 277 -4.84 -13.27 -14.47
N THR A 278 -5.73 -12.78 -13.61
CA THR A 278 -6.30 -11.43 -13.70
C THR A 278 -5.54 -10.46 -12.80
N ILE A 279 -5.76 -9.17 -13.02
CA ILE A 279 -5.14 -8.09 -12.27
C ILE A 279 -6.16 -7.46 -11.34
N LEU A 280 -5.81 -7.33 -10.06
CA LEU A 280 -6.51 -6.50 -9.10
C LEU A 280 -5.77 -5.16 -8.95
N SER A 281 -6.52 -4.06 -8.87
CA SER A 281 -5.99 -2.71 -8.60
C SER A 281 -6.91 -2.00 -7.61
N GLY A 282 -6.32 -1.24 -6.70
CA GLY A 282 -7.03 -0.42 -5.73
C GLY A 282 -7.35 0.97 -6.30
N GLU A 283 -8.60 1.41 -6.18
CA GLU A 283 -8.94 2.83 -6.32
C GLU A 283 -8.77 3.51 -4.96
N GLU A 284 -7.80 4.40 -4.85
CA GLU A 284 -7.25 4.87 -3.59
C GLU A 284 -7.75 6.30 -3.29
N ASN A 285 -7.01 7.35 -3.63
CA ASN A 285 -7.43 8.74 -3.43
C ASN A 285 -8.50 9.28 -4.43
N PHE A 286 -9.51 8.48 -4.74
CA PHE A 286 -10.58 8.82 -5.69
C PHE A 286 -11.40 10.06 -5.30
N ASN A 287 -11.48 10.37 -4.00
CA ASN A 287 -12.31 11.48 -3.47
C ASN A 287 -11.83 12.84 -3.98
N SER A 288 -10.53 12.98 -4.27
CA SER A 288 -9.89 14.24 -4.70
C SER A 288 -10.30 14.68 -6.11
N TYR A 289 -10.86 13.78 -6.92
CA TYR A 289 -11.28 14.03 -8.31
C TYR A 289 -12.67 14.66 -8.42
N PHE A 290 -13.42 14.73 -7.32
CA PHE A 290 -14.77 15.27 -7.30
C PHE A 290 -14.77 16.66 -6.69
N GLY A 291 -15.44 17.59 -7.36
CA GLY A 291 -15.51 18.98 -6.94
C GLY A 291 -16.95 19.50 -6.88
N ALA A 292 -17.11 20.66 -6.27
CA ALA A 292 -18.34 21.44 -6.28
C ALA A 292 -18.04 22.92 -6.10
N VAL A 293 -19.06 23.77 -6.25
CA VAL A 293 -18.96 25.14 -5.73
C VAL A 293 -18.77 25.08 -4.21
N GLU A 294 -17.86 25.90 -3.69
CA GLU A 294 -17.56 25.95 -2.25
C GLU A 294 -18.82 26.09 -1.40
N GLY A 295 -19.02 25.17 -0.46
CA GLY A 295 -20.16 25.15 0.46
C GLY A 295 -21.48 24.69 -0.16
N ALA A 296 -21.47 24.12 -1.37
CA ALA A 296 -22.65 23.49 -1.95
C ALA A 296 -23.20 22.39 -1.01
N PRO A 297 -24.53 22.26 -0.84
CA PRO A 297 -25.09 21.23 0.03
C PRO A 297 -24.86 19.85 -0.59
N LEU A 298 -24.10 19.00 0.11
CA LEU A 298 -23.98 17.58 -0.24
C LEU A 298 -25.10 16.77 0.41
N PRO A 299 -25.76 15.87 -0.33
CA PRO A 299 -26.56 14.84 0.31
C PRO A 299 -25.61 13.97 1.13
N ASN A 300 -26.02 13.58 2.35
CA ASN A 300 -25.24 12.68 3.21
C ASN A 300 -23.88 13.26 3.65
N ALA A 301 -23.87 14.52 4.14
CA ALA A 301 -22.66 15.23 4.55
C ALA A 301 -21.78 14.43 5.53
N ASP A 302 -22.36 13.77 6.53
CA ASP A 302 -21.59 12.95 7.48
C ASP A 302 -20.85 11.78 6.78
N GLN A 303 -21.47 11.16 5.77
CA GLN A 303 -20.83 10.14 4.94
C GLN A 303 -19.74 10.76 4.06
N ALA A 304 -19.99 11.92 3.45
CA ALA A 304 -19.02 12.60 2.62
C ALA A 304 -17.76 12.98 3.43
N ASP A 305 -17.95 13.56 4.62
CA ASP A 305 -16.88 13.96 5.54
C ASP A 305 -16.00 12.76 5.91
N ARG A 306 -16.59 11.59 6.20
CA ARG A 306 -15.83 10.38 6.57
C ARG A 306 -14.95 9.81 5.45
N TYR A 307 -15.28 10.13 4.20
CA TYR A 307 -14.50 9.75 3.00
C TYR A 307 -13.64 10.90 2.48
N GLY A 308 -13.54 12.02 3.23
CA GLY A 308 -12.77 13.19 2.80
C GLY A 308 -13.32 13.85 1.53
N VAL A 309 -14.62 13.73 1.27
CA VAL A 309 -15.29 14.37 0.14
C VAL A 309 -15.82 15.72 0.61
N ALA A 310 -15.26 16.80 0.06
CA ALA A 310 -15.64 18.16 0.40
C ALA A 310 -16.38 18.85 -0.76
N ALA A 311 -17.32 19.72 -0.43
CA ALA A 311 -17.97 20.59 -1.41
C ALA A 311 -17.09 21.82 -1.68
N GLU A 312 -16.00 21.61 -2.41
CA GLU A 312 -15.04 22.63 -2.84
C GLU A 312 -14.56 22.32 -4.27
N PRO A 313 -14.00 23.29 -5.02
CA PRO A 313 -13.43 23.00 -6.33
C PRO A 313 -12.36 21.93 -6.22
N SER A 314 -12.35 20.96 -7.15
CA SER A 314 -11.31 19.93 -7.15
C SER A 314 -10.00 20.53 -7.68
N GLU A 315 -8.87 19.91 -7.32
CA GLU A 315 -7.54 20.35 -7.76
C GLU A 315 -7.41 20.35 -9.29
N LEU A 316 -7.95 19.32 -9.95
CA LEU A 316 -7.89 19.17 -11.41
C LEU A 316 -9.01 19.93 -12.13
N GLY A 317 -10.06 20.36 -11.42
CA GLY A 317 -11.20 21.08 -12.00
C GLY A 317 -12.00 20.27 -13.02
N TRP A 318 -11.99 18.93 -12.96
CA TRP A 318 -12.69 18.04 -13.89
C TRP A 318 -14.20 18.30 -13.95
N GLU A 319 -14.79 18.71 -12.83
CA GLU A 319 -16.20 19.08 -12.71
C GLU A 319 -16.60 20.24 -13.63
N LYS A 320 -15.64 21.06 -14.07
CA LYS A 320 -15.87 22.16 -15.02
C LYS A 320 -16.17 21.66 -16.45
N PHE A 321 -15.74 20.44 -16.78
CA PHE A 321 -15.81 19.89 -18.14
C PHE A 321 -16.71 18.65 -18.27
N ASP A 322 -16.85 17.87 -17.20
CA ASP A 322 -17.72 16.70 -17.14
C ASP A 322 -18.56 16.72 -15.85
N PRO A 323 -19.90 16.85 -15.96
CA PRO A 323 -20.80 16.95 -14.80
C PRO A 323 -20.83 15.68 -13.94
N ARG A 324 -20.20 14.57 -14.35
CA ARG A 324 -20.01 13.40 -13.49
C ARG A 324 -19.15 13.72 -12.26
N PHE A 325 -18.17 14.61 -12.40
CA PHE A 325 -17.27 14.98 -11.31
C PHE A 325 -17.81 16.14 -10.47
N ASP A 326 -18.91 16.78 -10.88
CA ASP A 326 -19.63 17.79 -10.09
C ASP A 326 -20.55 17.11 -9.07
N LEU A 327 -20.21 17.20 -7.79
CA LEU A 327 -20.99 16.61 -6.70
C LEU A 327 -22.41 17.19 -6.59
N ALA A 328 -22.66 18.40 -7.07
CA ALA A 328 -24.01 18.98 -7.08
C ALA A 328 -24.86 18.42 -8.24
N ALA A 329 -24.24 18.11 -9.38
CA ALA A 329 -24.93 17.56 -10.54
C ALA A 329 -25.11 16.03 -10.46
N ALA A 330 -24.10 15.32 -9.96
CA ALA A 330 -24.06 13.87 -9.86
C ALA A 330 -23.55 13.40 -8.48
N PRO A 331 -24.29 13.65 -7.38
CA PRO A 331 -23.84 13.38 -6.01
C PRO A 331 -23.54 11.90 -5.70
N ASN A 332 -24.10 10.98 -6.48
CA ASN A 332 -23.86 9.55 -6.33
C ASN A 332 -22.69 9.05 -7.19
N GLU A 333 -22.08 9.88 -8.05
CA GLU A 333 -20.99 9.43 -8.91
C GLU A 333 -19.77 9.03 -8.07
N VAL A 334 -19.44 9.81 -7.04
CA VAL A 334 -18.35 9.51 -6.08
C VAL A 334 -18.51 8.16 -5.37
N ASN A 335 -19.75 7.68 -5.19
CA ASN A 335 -20.03 6.38 -4.58
C ASN A 335 -19.75 5.18 -5.52
N ARG A 336 -19.40 5.44 -6.79
CA ARG A 336 -19.09 4.42 -7.81
C ARG A 336 -17.58 4.17 -7.97
N PHE A 337 -16.77 4.79 -7.10
CA PHE A 337 -15.31 4.68 -7.05
C PHE A 337 -14.84 4.38 -5.63
N GLY A 338 -13.58 3.97 -5.48
CA GLY A 338 -13.02 3.49 -4.21
C GLY A 338 -13.23 2.00 -4.03
N TYR A 339 -13.21 1.23 -5.12
CA TYR A 339 -13.37 -0.21 -5.11
C TYR A 339 -12.08 -0.88 -5.59
N VAL A 340 -11.85 -2.12 -5.15
CA VAL A 340 -10.96 -3.03 -5.88
C VAL A 340 -11.57 -3.32 -7.25
N ILE A 341 -10.79 -3.09 -8.30
CA ILE A 341 -11.16 -3.43 -9.67
C ILE A 341 -10.45 -4.71 -10.13
N GLU A 342 -11.07 -5.46 -11.04
CA GLU A 342 -10.48 -6.65 -11.67
C GLU A 342 -10.46 -6.52 -13.19
N LEU A 343 -9.27 -6.63 -13.77
CA LEU A 343 -9.02 -6.62 -15.21
C LEU A 343 -8.58 -8.02 -15.66
N ASN A 344 -9.21 -8.54 -16.73
CA ASN A 344 -8.68 -9.69 -17.48
C ASN A 344 -7.73 -9.18 -18.58
N PRO A 345 -6.40 -9.28 -18.42
CA PRO A 345 -5.45 -8.75 -19.41
C PRO A 345 -5.34 -9.64 -20.66
N TRP A 346 -5.88 -10.86 -20.63
CA TRP A 346 -5.81 -11.82 -21.73
C TRP A 346 -6.92 -11.62 -22.78
N ASP A 347 -7.90 -10.79 -22.49
CA ASP A 347 -8.96 -10.43 -23.43
C ASP A 347 -9.06 -8.89 -23.54
N PRO A 348 -8.49 -8.28 -24.60
CA PRO A 348 -8.52 -6.82 -24.75
C PRO A 348 -9.95 -6.27 -24.93
N ALA A 349 -10.95 -7.11 -25.19
CA ALA A 349 -12.35 -6.73 -25.29
C ALA A 349 -13.14 -6.93 -23.98
N SER A 350 -12.55 -7.52 -22.93
CA SER A 350 -13.27 -7.79 -21.68
C SER A 350 -13.67 -6.49 -20.99
N VAL A 351 -14.88 -6.43 -20.45
CA VAL A 351 -15.30 -5.33 -19.57
C VAL A 351 -14.73 -5.59 -18.18
N PRO A 352 -13.89 -4.71 -17.61
CA PRO A 352 -13.38 -4.89 -16.26
C PRO A 352 -14.49 -4.75 -15.20
N VAL A 353 -14.23 -5.21 -13.98
CA VAL A 353 -15.22 -5.32 -12.91
C VAL A 353 -14.80 -4.48 -11.71
N LYS A 354 -15.76 -3.84 -11.03
CA LYS A 354 -15.60 -3.28 -9.68
C LYS A 354 -16.29 -4.19 -8.67
N HIS A 355 -15.58 -4.59 -7.61
CA HIS A 355 -16.06 -5.60 -6.65
C HIS A 355 -16.55 -4.99 -5.35
N SER A 356 -17.82 -4.61 -5.27
CA SER A 356 -18.36 -3.96 -4.06
C SER A 356 -18.48 -4.88 -2.84
N ALA A 357 -18.27 -6.19 -2.99
CA ALA A 357 -18.28 -7.12 -1.87
C ALA A 357 -17.01 -6.98 -1.00
N LEU A 358 -15.94 -6.39 -1.55
CA LEU A 358 -14.70 -6.06 -0.83
C LEU A 358 -14.80 -4.72 -0.08
N GLY A 359 -15.95 -4.04 -0.15
CA GLY A 359 -16.16 -2.73 0.46
C GLY A 359 -15.75 -1.57 -0.44
N ARG A 360 -16.01 -0.34 0.01
CA ARG A 360 -15.59 0.91 -0.62
C ARG A 360 -14.67 1.67 0.33
N LEU A 361 -13.41 1.86 -0.06
CA LEU A 361 -12.31 2.39 0.74
C LEU A 361 -11.37 3.22 -0.14
N LYS A 362 -10.30 3.77 0.43
CA LYS A 362 -9.11 4.15 -0.33
C LYS A 362 -8.21 2.93 -0.43
N HIS A 363 -8.56 2.02 -1.34
CA HIS A 363 -7.81 0.78 -1.48
C HIS A 363 -6.43 1.07 -2.03
N GLU A 364 -5.40 0.76 -1.26
CA GLU A 364 -4.03 0.75 -1.78
C GLU A 364 -3.91 -0.26 -2.91
N GLY A 365 -4.23 -1.52 -2.61
CA GLY A 365 -4.15 -2.64 -3.54
C GLY A 365 -5.00 -3.80 -3.05
N ALA A 366 -4.81 -4.98 -3.63
CA ALA A 366 -5.47 -6.19 -3.17
C ALA A 366 -4.67 -7.43 -3.55
N ASN A 367 -4.21 -8.17 -2.55
CA ASN A 367 -3.42 -9.39 -2.75
C ASN A 367 -4.15 -10.63 -2.27
N VAL A 368 -3.94 -11.74 -3.00
CA VAL A 368 -4.74 -12.96 -2.88
C VAL A 368 -3.93 -14.08 -2.22
N HIS A 369 -4.53 -14.72 -1.23
CA HIS A 369 -4.13 -16.04 -0.75
C HIS A 369 -5.20 -17.08 -1.11
N VAL A 370 -4.77 -18.29 -1.44
CA VAL A 370 -5.67 -19.43 -1.66
C VAL A 370 -5.38 -20.48 -0.61
N THR A 371 -6.38 -20.78 0.22
CA THR A 371 -6.25 -21.81 1.26
C THR A 371 -6.14 -23.19 0.65
N ASP A 372 -5.66 -24.17 1.44
CA ASP A 372 -5.53 -25.57 1.00
C ASP A 372 -6.84 -26.18 0.47
N ASP A 373 -7.99 -25.72 0.98
CA ASP A 373 -9.33 -26.17 0.55
C ASP A 373 -9.92 -25.30 -0.59
N GLY A 374 -9.15 -24.35 -1.11
CA GLY A 374 -9.43 -23.53 -2.28
C GLY A 374 -10.26 -22.28 -2.03
N ALA A 375 -10.47 -21.84 -0.78
CA ALA A 375 -11.09 -20.53 -0.53
C ALA A 375 -10.10 -19.43 -0.94
N VAL A 376 -10.63 -18.39 -1.56
CA VAL A 376 -9.88 -17.19 -1.92
C VAL A 376 -10.00 -16.20 -0.78
N VAL A 377 -8.86 -15.73 -0.31
CA VAL A 377 -8.76 -14.69 0.71
C VAL A 377 -8.09 -13.49 0.08
N VAL A 378 -8.66 -12.30 0.25
CA VAL A 378 -8.10 -11.04 -0.24
C VAL A 378 -7.79 -10.15 0.94
N TYR A 379 -6.58 -9.59 0.98
CA TYR A 379 -6.17 -8.59 1.96
C TYR A 379 -6.02 -7.23 1.28
N THR A 380 -6.41 -6.17 1.98
CA THR A 380 -6.31 -4.78 1.50
C THR A 380 -6.19 -3.81 2.67
N GLY A 381 -5.38 -2.77 2.47
CA GLY A 381 -5.32 -1.58 3.30
C GLY A 381 -6.35 -0.53 2.89
N ASP A 382 -6.62 0.40 3.79
CA ASP A 382 -7.33 1.65 3.54
C ASP A 382 -6.36 2.78 3.87
N ASP A 383 -5.69 3.33 2.85
CA ASP A 383 -4.59 4.29 3.05
C ASP A 383 -5.12 5.67 3.45
N GLU A 384 -5.42 5.78 4.74
CA GLU A 384 -5.64 7.05 5.39
C GLU A 384 -5.18 6.96 6.84
N ARG A 385 -4.76 8.09 7.39
CA ARG A 385 -4.36 8.14 8.81
C ARG A 385 -5.51 7.64 9.66
N PHE A 386 -5.20 6.67 10.52
CA PHE A 386 -6.13 6.07 11.46
C PHE A 386 -7.22 5.19 10.86
N ASP A 387 -7.19 4.89 9.56
CA ASP A 387 -8.04 3.87 8.96
C ASP A 387 -7.47 2.46 9.14
N TYR A 388 -8.05 1.49 8.43
CA TYR A 388 -8.11 0.11 8.90
C TYR A 388 -7.53 -0.90 7.90
N MET A 389 -7.27 -2.10 8.42
CA MET A 389 -6.91 -3.26 7.61
C MET A 389 -8.13 -4.15 7.38
N TYR A 390 -8.27 -4.68 6.17
CA TYR A 390 -9.43 -5.48 5.78
C TYR A 390 -9.04 -6.85 5.21
N LYS A 391 -9.97 -7.80 5.33
CA LYS A 391 -9.88 -9.15 4.78
C LYS A 391 -11.21 -9.53 4.15
N PHE A 392 -11.20 -10.13 2.97
CA PHE A 392 -12.35 -10.77 2.36
C PHE A 392 -12.11 -12.27 2.19
N VAL A 393 -13.11 -13.10 2.47
CA VAL A 393 -13.03 -14.56 2.29
C VAL A 393 -14.18 -15.01 1.39
N SER A 394 -13.86 -15.65 0.26
CA SER A 394 -14.85 -16.08 -0.73
C SER A 394 -15.68 -17.28 -0.25
N ASP A 395 -16.97 -17.27 -0.60
CA ASP A 395 -17.85 -18.43 -0.38
C ASP A 395 -17.54 -19.55 -1.38
N LYS A 396 -17.23 -19.15 -2.62
CA LYS A 396 -16.88 -20.05 -3.70
C LYS A 396 -15.41 -20.45 -3.60
N LYS A 397 -15.10 -21.61 -4.15
CA LYS A 397 -13.73 -22.13 -4.25
C LYS A 397 -13.16 -21.83 -5.64
N ILE A 398 -11.85 -21.64 -5.68
CA ILE A 398 -11.12 -21.50 -6.94
C ILE A 398 -11.32 -22.73 -7.82
N GLN A 399 -11.58 -22.49 -9.10
CA GLN A 399 -11.53 -23.52 -10.13
C GLN A 399 -10.11 -23.56 -10.70
N PRO A 400 -9.42 -24.72 -10.69
CA PRO A 400 -8.08 -24.82 -11.23
C PRO A 400 -8.07 -24.65 -12.75
N GLY A 401 -6.96 -24.13 -13.26
CA GLY A 401 -6.74 -23.91 -14.69
C GLY A 401 -6.87 -22.45 -15.11
N THR A 402 -6.44 -22.18 -16.35
CA THR A 402 -6.39 -20.83 -16.94
C THR A 402 -7.16 -20.76 -18.27
N ASP A 403 -7.98 -21.77 -18.56
CA ASP A 403 -8.89 -21.71 -19.71
C ASP A 403 -10.02 -20.70 -19.47
N ALA A 404 -10.70 -20.31 -20.55
CA ALA A 404 -11.73 -19.27 -20.50
C ALA A 404 -12.88 -19.60 -19.53
N ALA A 405 -13.22 -20.88 -19.33
CA ALA A 405 -14.28 -21.27 -18.39
C ALA A 405 -13.81 -21.17 -16.94
N ALA A 406 -12.57 -21.60 -16.65
CA ALA A 406 -11.96 -21.44 -15.33
C ALA A 406 -11.80 -19.95 -14.97
N VAL A 407 -11.28 -19.12 -15.87
CA VAL A 407 -11.16 -17.67 -15.66
C VAL A 407 -12.54 -17.04 -15.44
N ALA A 408 -13.53 -17.37 -16.26
CA ALA A 408 -14.89 -16.82 -16.11
C ALA A 408 -15.55 -17.21 -14.76
N HIS A 409 -15.34 -18.44 -14.28
CA HIS A 409 -15.78 -18.84 -12.94
C HIS A 409 -15.04 -18.06 -11.85
N ASN A 410 -13.71 -17.99 -11.97
CA ASN A 410 -12.84 -17.39 -10.95
C ASN A 410 -13.04 -15.87 -10.80
N MET A 411 -13.38 -15.16 -11.88
CA MET A 411 -13.77 -13.74 -11.84
C MET A 411 -15.09 -13.49 -11.06
N THR A 412 -15.83 -14.53 -10.66
CA THR A 412 -17.01 -14.40 -9.79
C THR A 412 -16.72 -14.60 -8.31
N LEU A 413 -15.50 -15.03 -7.94
CA LEU A 413 -15.16 -15.39 -6.56
C LEU A 413 -15.19 -14.18 -5.63
N LEU A 414 -14.83 -13.00 -6.15
CA LEU A 414 -14.79 -11.75 -5.37
C LEU A 414 -16.15 -11.06 -5.25
N SER A 415 -17.21 -11.61 -5.86
CA SER A 415 -18.57 -11.11 -5.70
C SER A 415 -19.34 -11.78 -4.55
N GLU A 416 -18.87 -12.92 -4.04
CA GLU A 416 -19.58 -13.74 -3.04
C GLU A 416 -18.63 -14.21 -1.93
N GLY A 417 -18.90 -13.81 -0.70
CA GLY A 417 -18.03 -14.03 0.46
C GLY A 417 -18.30 -13.06 1.61
N THR A 418 -17.44 -13.08 2.61
CA THR A 418 -17.54 -12.23 3.80
C THR A 418 -16.39 -11.23 3.86
N LEU A 419 -16.71 -9.94 4.03
CA LEU A 419 -15.77 -8.86 4.32
C LEU A 419 -15.61 -8.70 5.83
N TYR A 420 -14.37 -8.50 6.27
CA TYR A 420 -13.96 -8.32 7.65
C TYR A 420 -13.03 -7.12 7.80
N VAL A 421 -12.95 -6.58 9.03
CA VAL A 421 -11.99 -5.55 9.45
C VAL A 421 -11.18 -6.01 10.66
N ALA A 422 -9.93 -5.60 10.76
CA ALA A 422 -9.03 -6.00 11.84
C ALA A 422 -9.29 -5.27 13.17
N LYS A 423 -9.21 -6.02 14.26
CA LYS A 423 -9.00 -5.50 15.62
C LYS A 423 -7.77 -6.17 16.23
N LEU A 424 -6.80 -5.37 16.68
CA LEU A 424 -5.53 -5.83 17.25
C LEU A 424 -5.51 -5.65 18.76
N SER A 425 -4.86 -6.58 19.45
CA SER A 425 -4.59 -6.56 20.88
C SER A 425 -3.16 -6.99 21.16
N SER A 426 -2.61 -6.57 22.30
CA SER A 426 -1.29 -7.00 22.79
C SER A 426 -1.37 -7.35 24.28
N GLU A 427 -0.38 -8.07 24.78
CA GLU A 427 -0.18 -8.29 26.22
C GLU A 427 1.01 -7.48 26.75
N ILE A 428 1.60 -6.60 25.91
CA ILE A 428 2.67 -5.70 26.34
C ILE A 428 2.10 -4.72 27.39
N PRO A 429 2.75 -4.57 28.56
CA PRO A 429 2.26 -3.65 29.58
C PRO A 429 2.13 -2.21 29.04
N ALA A 430 0.99 -1.56 29.28
CA ALA A 430 0.74 -0.22 28.76
C ALA A 430 1.80 0.83 29.15
N GLY A 431 2.45 0.67 30.31
CA GLY A 431 3.55 1.55 30.74
C GLY A 431 4.86 1.35 29.96
N GLU A 432 4.95 0.33 29.11
CA GLU A 432 6.07 0.09 28.19
C GLU A 432 5.79 0.63 26.78
N ILE A 433 4.58 1.15 26.52
CA ILE A 433 4.20 1.83 25.29
C ILE A 433 4.01 3.32 25.58
N ASP A 434 5.11 4.07 25.58
CA ASP A 434 5.13 5.50 25.90
C ASP A 434 5.20 6.42 24.67
N GLY A 435 5.17 5.83 23.47
CA GLY A 435 5.27 6.55 22.20
C GLY A 435 6.68 6.89 21.76
N SER A 436 7.71 6.45 22.49
CA SER A 436 9.11 6.62 22.09
C SER A 436 9.57 5.63 21.02
N GLY A 437 8.76 4.63 20.66
CA GLY A 437 9.16 3.51 19.79
C GLY A 437 10.18 2.56 20.43
N LYS A 438 10.60 2.81 21.68
CA LYS A 438 11.53 1.94 22.40
C LYS A 438 10.93 0.53 22.53
N LEU A 439 11.75 -0.48 22.21
CA LEU A 439 11.34 -1.87 22.36
C LEU A 439 10.87 -2.18 23.79
N PRO A 440 9.77 -2.96 23.92
CA PRO A 440 9.32 -3.43 25.22
C PRO A 440 10.34 -4.41 25.81
N SER A 441 10.20 -4.71 27.10
CA SER A 441 11.04 -5.68 27.82
C SER A 441 11.04 -7.08 27.20
N ALA A 442 9.97 -7.43 26.48
CA ALA A 442 9.86 -8.67 25.70
C ALA A 442 10.78 -8.71 24.46
N GLY A 443 11.36 -7.57 24.06
CA GLY A 443 12.30 -7.47 22.94
C GLY A 443 11.66 -7.28 21.56
N SER A 444 10.33 -7.33 21.45
CA SER A 444 9.60 -7.14 20.20
C SER A 444 8.17 -6.64 20.46
N PHE A 445 7.61 -5.89 19.50
CA PHE A 445 6.19 -5.54 19.50
C PHE A 445 5.38 -6.68 18.90
N THR A 446 4.52 -7.31 19.69
CA THR A 446 3.74 -8.50 19.30
C THR A 446 2.36 -8.51 19.93
N GLY A 447 1.44 -9.25 19.34
CA GLY A 447 0.10 -9.44 19.89
C GLY A 447 -0.76 -10.45 19.13
N THR A 448 -2.06 -10.38 19.41
CA THR A 448 -3.12 -11.17 18.76
C THR A 448 -4.08 -10.22 18.05
N GLY A 449 -4.92 -10.75 17.18
CA GLY A 449 -5.99 -9.97 16.59
C GLY A 449 -7.17 -10.82 16.15
N THR A 450 -8.23 -10.13 15.76
CA THR A 450 -9.47 -10.73 15.29
C THR A 450 -10.01 -9.96 14.10
N TRP A 451 -10.43 -10.68 13.07
CA TRP A 451 -11.19 -10.19 11.93
C TRP A 451 -12.67 -10.13 12.29
N ILE A 452 -13.22 -8.93 12.39
CA ILE A 452 -14.62 -8.68 12.73
C ILE A 452 -15.43 -8.65 11.45
N PRO A 453 -16.46 -9.51 11.29
CA PRO A 453 -17.27 -9.54 10.07
C PRO A 453 -18.10 -8.26 9.92
N LEU A 454 -18.14 -7.72 8.70
CA LEU A 454 -18.91 -6.53 8.36
C LEU A 454 -20.09 -6.85 7.43
N LEU A 455 -19.84 -7.60 6.37
CA LEU A 455 -20.78 -7.82 5.26
C LEU A 455 -20.60 -9.23 4.72
N HIS A 456 -21.70 -9.97 4.58
CA HIS A 456 -21.75 -11.16 3.74
C HIS A 456 -22.45 -10.85 2.42
N SER A 457 -21.76 -11.09 1.31
CA SER A 457 -22.30 -11.00 -0.05
C SER A 457 -22.56 -12.41 -0.58
N GLY A 458 -23.80 -12.67 -0.99
CA GLY A 458 -24.25 -13.96 -1.50
C GLY A 458 -24.71 -13.90 -2.97
N PRO A 459 -25.14 -15.04 -3.51
CA PRO A 459 -25.48 -15.16 -4.92
C PRO A 459 -26.67 -14.28 -5.32
N ALA A 460 -26.63 -13.80 -6.57
CA ALA A 460 -27.68 -12.99 -7.18
C ALA A 460 -28.02 -11.69 -6.40
N GLY A 461 -27.01 -11.08 -5.76
CA GLY A 461 -27.15 -9.81 -5.05
C GLY A 461 -27.84 -9.90 -3.69
N LYS A 462 -28.05 -11.12 -3.17
CA LYS A 462 -28.43 -11.30 -1.75
C LYS A 462 -27.24 -10.92 -0.90
N ALA A 463 -27.49 -10.29 0.24
CA ALA A 463 -26.43 -9.94 1.17
C ALA A 463 -27.00 -9.79 2.58
N GLU A 464 -26.14 -9.90 3.58
CA GLU A 464 -26.45 -9.76 5.00
C GLU A 464 -25.49 -8.75 5.63
N ALA A 465 -26.04 -7.77 6.35
CA ALA A 465 -25.25 -6.89 7.18
C ALA A 465 -24.89 -7.62 8.48
N LEU A 466 -23.60 -7.65 8.83
CA LEU A 466 -23.10 -8.31 10.04
C LEU A 466 -22.76 -7.29 11.14
N VAL A 467 -23.14 -6.03 10.93
CA VAL A 467 -23.06 -4.93 11.89
C VAL A 467 -24.45 -4.33 12.08
N ASP A 468 -24.88 -4.22 13.34
CA ASP A 468 -26.19 -3.67 13.68
C ASP A 468 -26.34 -2.21 13.21
N GLY A 469 -27.51 -1.88 12.67
CA GLY A 469 -27.86 -0.51 12.28
C GLY A 469 -27.52 -0.15 10.82
N PHE A 470 -27.00 -1.11 10.05
CA PHE A 470 -26.73 -0.93 8.62
C PHE A 470 -27.47 -1.96 7.78
N THR A 471 -27.84 -1.58 6.56
CA THR A 471 -28.19 -2.51 5.49
C THR A 471 -26.92 -2.99 4.78
N PRO A 472 -26.94 -4.17 4.12
CA PRO A 472 -25.75 -4.65 3.40
C PRO A 472 -25.32 -3.72 2.26
N GLN A 473 -26.28 -3.03 1.62
CA GLN A 473 -25.99 -2.02 0.59
C GLN A 473 -25.24 -0.81 1.18
N GLU A 474 -25.63 -0.36 2.38
CA GLU A 474 -24.92 0.72 3.08
C GLU A 474 -23.52 0.28 3.47
N ILE A 475 -23.30 -0.94 3.96
CA ILE A 475 -21.95 -1.42 4.29
C ILE A 475 -21.07 -1.51 3.03
N ALA A 476 -21.62 -1.90 1.88
CA ALA A 476 -20.86 -2.00 0.63
C ALA A 476 -20.44 -0.64 0.02
N VAL A 477 -21.08 0.47 0.43
CA VAL A 477 -20.77 1.84 -0.08
C VAL A 477 -20.11 2.71 1.00
N PHE A 478 -20.48 2.48 2.26
CA PHE A 478 -20.03 3.22 3.43
C PHE A 478 -19.32 2.30 4.42
N THR A 479 -18.44 1.43 3.91
CA THR A 479 -17.69 0.40 4.66
C THR A 479 -16.97 0.96 5.88
N ARG A 480 -16.32 2.13 5.74
CA ARG A 480 -15.65 2.85 6.84
C ARG A 480 -16.57 3.06 8.05
N LEU A 481 -17.83 3.46 7.86
CA LEU A 481 -18.77 3.68 8.96
C LEU A 481 -19.16 2.38 9.69
N ALA A 482 -19.26 1.27 8.96
CA ALA A 482 -19.52 -0.03 9.56
C ALA A 482 -18.29 -0.53 10.35
N ALA A 483 -17.08 -0.28 9.82
CA ALA A 483 -15.82 -0.57 10.50
C ALA A 483 -15.61 0.30 11.76
N ASP A 484 -15.96 1.58 11.69
CA ASP A 484 -16.04 2.48 12.84
C ASP A 484 -16.96 1.82 13.89
N LYS A 485 -18.20 1.49 13.54
CA LYS A 485 -19.16 0.87 14.47
C LYS A 485 -18.67 -0.47 15.06
N ALA A 486 -17.92 -1.25 14.29
CA ALA A 486 -17.37 -2.54 14.70
C ALA A 486 -16.21 -2.44 15.69
N GLY A 487 -15.63 -1.25 15.90
CA GLY A 487 -14.51 -1.05 16.82
C GLY A 487 -13.17 -1.51 16.27
N ALA A 488 -12.95 -1.35 14.95
CA ALA A 488 -11.68 -1.62 14.28
C ALA A 488 -10.51 -0.79 14.85
N THR A 489 -9.30 -1.35 14.81
CA THR A 489 -8.09 -0.68 15.34
C THR A 489 -7.56 0.34 14.34
N LYS A 490 -7.47 1.61 14.77
CA LYS A 490 -6.93 2.72 13.97
C LYS A 490 -5.43 2.55 13.68
N MET A 491 -5.04 2.40 12.43
CA MET A 491 -3.67 2.10 12.01
C MET A 491 -2.94 3.32 11.45
N ASP A 492 -1.61 3.24 11.39
CA ASP A 492 -0.77 4.25 10.73
C ASP A 492 -0.70 3.99 9.22
N ARG A 493 -1.72 4.44 8.47
CA ARG A 493 -1.80 4.40 7.00
C ARG A 493 -1.44 3.03 6.39
N PRO A 494 -2.36 2.05 6.46
CA PRO A 494 -2.19 0.78 5.78
C PRO A 494 -2.11 0.95 4.26
N GLU A 495 -0.90 0.82 3.73
CA GLU A 495 -0.64 0.71 2.29
C GLU A 495 -0.71 -0.79 1.91
N ASP A 496 0.35 -1.34 1.32
CA ASP A 496 0.25 -2.61 0.60
C ASP A 496 0.29 -3.83 1.53
N PHE A 497 -0.32 -4.92 1.04
CA PHE A 497 -0.32 -6.24 1.65
C PHE A 497 0.33 -7.22 0.69
N ASP A 498 1.20 -8.10 1.18
CA ASP A 498 1.59 -9.27 0.40
C ASP A 498 1.67 -10.53 1.27
N VAL A 499 1.46 -11.69 0.65
CA VAL A 499 1.40 -12.98 1.33
C VAL A 499 2.61 -13.81 0.91
N ASN A 500 3.43 -14.17 1.89
CA ASN A 500 4.64 -14.93 1.63
C ASN A 500 4.28 -16.28 0.98
N PRO A 501 4.75 -16.57 -0.25
CA PRO A 501 4.34 -17.75 -1.00
C PRO A 501 4.85 -19.07 -0.40
N LYS A 502 5.77 -19.03 0.57
CA LYS A 502 6.33 -20.21 1.24
C LYS A 502 5.69 -20.49 2.58
N THR A 503 5.36 -19.44 3.34
CA THR A 503 4.91 -19.57 4.74
C THR A 503 3.43 -19.25 4.92
N GLY A 504 2.80 -18.54 3.98
CA GLY A 504 1.44 -18.01 4.11
C GLY A 504 1.34 -16.81 5.05
N LYS A 505 2.43 -16.37 5.69
CA LYS A 505 2.39 -15.16 6.52
C LYS A 505 2.06 -13.94 5.68
N VAL A 506 1.29 -13.02 6.23
CA VAL A 506 0.86 -11.79 5.56
C VAL A 506 1.70 -10.63 6.09
N TYR A 507 2.14 -9.75 5.21
CA TYR A 507 2.94 -8.58 5.54
C TYR A 507 2.17 -7.32 5.15
N VAL A 508 2.29 -6.28 5.96
CA VAL A 508 1.57 -5.02 5.77
C VAL A 508 2.53 -3.85 5.93
N ALA A 509 2.55 -2.97 4.94
CA ALA A 509 3.22 -1.69 5.04
C ALA A 509 2.34 -0.67 5.77
N LEU A 510 2.90 -0.02 6.78
CA LEU A 510 2.27 1.06 7.54
C LEU A 510 3.16 2.29 7.39
N THR A 511 2.88 3.13 6.41
CA THR A 511 3.87 4.04 5.82
C THR A 511 4.29 5.18 6.75
N ASN A 512 3.33 5.80 7.46
CA ASN A 512 3.56 6.86 8.45
C ASN A 512 2.24 7.37 9.04
N ASN A 513 2.32 8.12 10.14
CA ASN A 513 1.24 8.90 10.70
C ASN A 513 1.78 10.00 11.64
N ASP A 514 2.01 11.20 11.09
CA ASP A 514 2.48 12.35 11.88
C ASP A 514 1.47 12.86 12.92
N LYS A 515 0.22 12.38 12.88
CA LYS A 515 -0.82 12.73 13.85
C LYS A 515 -0.86 11.78 15.03
N ARG A 516 -0.24 10.60 14.96
CA ARG A 516 -0.28 9.61 16.04
C ARG A 516 0.17 10.23 17.37
N GLY A 517 -0.66 10.11 18.41
CA GLY A 517 -0.35 10.60 19.76
C GLY A 517 -0.37 12.12 19.93
N THR A 518 -0.79 12.87 18.92
CA THR A 518 -1.01 14.33 19.04
C THR A 518 -2.35 14.65 19.70
N ASP A 519 -2.50 15.87 20.22
CA ASP A 519 -3.71 16.30 20.93
C ASP A 519 -4.99 16.06 20.10
N GLY A 520 -5.96 15.35 20.67
CA GLY A 520 -7.25 15.07 20.03
C GLY A 520 -7.25 13.94 18.99
N THR A 521 -6.16 13.18 18.88
CA THR A 521 -6.02 12.05 17.94
C THR A 521 -5.76 10.74 18.68
N ALA A 522 -5.72 9.62 17.96
CA ALA A 522 -5.52 8.32 18.58
C ALA A 522 -4.11 8.21 19.23
N PRO A 523 -4.00 7.68 20.46
CA PRO A 523 -2.70 7.47 21.12
C PRO A 523 -1.83 6.39 20.45
N VAL A 524 -0.62 6.18 20.96
CA VAL A 524 0.42 5.21 20.52
C VAL A 524 0.26 3.82 21.10
N ASP A 525 0.12 2.74 20.33
CA ASP A 525 -0.10 1.35 20.81
C ASP A 525 1.03 0.43 20.40
N ALA A 526 0.97 -0.82 20.82
CA ALA A 526 1.98 -1.79 20.46
C ALA A 526 2.12 -1.99 18.93
N ALA A 527 1.06 -1.81 18.13
CA ALA A 527 1.15 -1.92 16.66
C ALA A 527 1.57 -0.59 16.00
N ASN A 528 1.34 0.54 16.67
CA ASN A 528 1.65 1.90 16.24
C ASN A 528 2.43 2.65 17.36
N PRO A 529 3.70 2.27 17.64
CA PRO A 529 4.36 2.55 18.92
C PRO A 529 5.06 3.91 19.02
N ARG A 530 4.92 4.78 18.01
CA ARG A 530 5.62 6.07 17.93
C ARG A 530 4.65 7.24 17.85
N ASN A 531 4.88 8.26 18.67
CA ASN A 531 4.25 9.56 18.49
C ASN A 531 4.78 10.18 17.20
N GLU A 532 3.92 10.90 16.47
CA GLU A 532 4.29 11.65 15.27
C GLU A 532 5.13 10.79 14.30
N ASN A 533 4.66 9.58 14.06
CA ASN A 533 5.38 8.54 13.33
C ASN A 533 5.67 8.96 11.89
N LYS A 534 6.91 9.36 11.60
CA LYS A 534 7.30 9.85 10.27
C LYS A 534 7.92 8.80 9.35
N ASN A 535 8.31 7.64 9.87
CA ASN A 535 9.08 6.65 9.11
C ASN A 535 8.32 5.36 8.81
N GLY A 536 7.22 5.09 9.50
CA GLY A 536 6.44 3.87 9.30
C GLY A 536 7.07 2.60 9.86
N GLN A 537 6.36 1.49 9.63
CA GLN A 537 6.70 0.16 10.12
C GLN A 537 6.16 -0.91 9.17
N VAL A 538 6.66 -2.14 9.31
CA VAL A 538 6.15 -3.31 8.58
C VAL A 538 5.62 -4.31 9.59
N LEU A 539 4.33 -4.63 9.49
CA LEU A 539 3.63 -5.61 10.32
C LEU A 539 3.66 -6.99 9.66
N GLU A 540 3.93 -8.03 10.44
CA GLU A 540 3.84 -9.43 10.04
C GLU A 540 2.65 -10.09 10.76
N LEU A 541 1.78 -10.78 10.01
CA LEU A 541 0.65 -11.55 10.51
C LEU A 541 0.86 -13.04 10.25
N THR A 542 0.57 -13.86 11.26
CA THR A 542 0.26 -15.28 11.07
C THR A 542 -1.26 -15.42 11.18
N ASP A 543 -1.94 -15.51 10.04
CA ASP A 543 -3.40 -15.50 9.95
C ASP A 543 -3.98 -16.90 9.87
N ASN A 544 -5.14 -17.10 10.50
CA ASN A 544 -6.05 -18.15 10.10
C ASN A 544 -6.84 -17.64 8.89
N HIS A 545 -6.28 -17.82 7.69
CA HIS A 545 -6.76 -17.20 6.44
C HIS A 545 -8.29 -17.24 6.26
N ALA A 546 -8.91 -18.42 6.41
CA ALA A 546 -10.36 -18.59 6.32
C ALA A 546 -11.11 -18.35 7.65
N GLY A 547 -10.40 -18.32 8.78
CA GLY A 547 -10.96 -18.03 10.09
C GLY A 547 -10.90 -16.55 10.46
N THR A 548 -11.08 -16.26 11.74
CA THR A 548 -11.16 -14.88 12.23
C THR A 548 -10.02 -14.50 13.16
N ASP A 549 -9.16 -15.42 13.57
CA ASP A 549 -8.08 -15.17 14.52
C ASP A 549 -6.71 -15.05 13.83
N PHE A 550 -5.85 -14.19 14.37
CA PHE A 550 -4.46 -14.09 13.95
C PHE A 550 -3.53 -13.70 15.09
N THR A 551 -2.24 -13.91 14.88
CA THR A 551 -1.18 -13.30 15.69
C THR A 551 -0.37 -12.34 14.84
N TRP A 552 0.25 -11.35 15.48
CA TRP A 552 1.00 -10.33 14.76
C TRP A 552 2.28 -9.93 15.50
N GLY A 553 3.24 -9.38 14.75
CA GLY A 553 4.42 -8.72 15.28
C GLY A 553 4.99 -7.70 14.30
N LEU A 554 5.66 -6.66 14.80
CA LEU A 554 6.37 -5.72 13.93
C LEU A 554 7.67 -6.37 13.45
N LEU A 555 7.79 -6.55 12.13
CA LEU A 555 9.02 -6.99 11.48
C LEU A 555 10.04 -5.85 11.51
N LEU A 556 9.63 -4.67 11.05
CA LEU A 556 10.44 -3.46 11.02
C LEU A 556 9.74 -2.34 11.77
N VAL A 557 10.51 -1.52 12.49
CA VAL A 557 10.14 -0.15 12.84
C VAL A 557 11.18 0.73 12.14
N CYS A 558 10.77 1.34 11.03
CA CYS A 558 11.65 1.96 10.05
C CYS A 558 12.25 3.28 10.58
N GLY A 559 13.35 3.72 9.99
CA GLY A 559 14.05 4.97 10.29
C GLY A 559 15.57 4.81 10.23
N ASP A 560 16.29 5.79 10.78
CA ASP A 560 17.75 5.70 10.94
C ASP A 560 18.13 4.50 11.85
N PRO A 561 18.94 3.53 11.37
CA PRO A 561 19.38 2.39 12.19
C PRO A 561 20.15 2.78 13.46
N ALA A 562 20.75 3.97 13.50
CA ALA A 562 21.41 4.51 14.68
C ALA A 562 20.42 5.03 15.74
N ALA A 563 19.16 5.29 15.37
CA ALA A 563 18.14 5.76 16.28
C ALA A 563 17.63 4.64 17.20
N ALA A 564 17.32 5.02 18.44
CA ALA A 564 16.91 4.07 19.48
C ALA A 564 15.49 3.50 19.27
N ASP A 565 14.65 4.22 18.53
CA ASP A 565 13.24 3.93 18.27
C ASP A 565 13.00 3.03 17.05
N THR A 566 14.07 2.57 16.38
CA THR A 566 13.94 1.65 15.23
C THR A 566 13.98 0.18 15.66
N TYR A 567 13.63 -0.73 14.76
CA TYR A 567 13.72 -2.17 14.97
C TYR A 567 13.81 -2.89 13.64
N TYR A 568 14.63 -3.92 13.55
CA TYR A 568 14.95 -4.62 12.31
C TYR A 568 14.92 -6.12 12.55
N GLY A 569 13.76 -6.67 12.96
CA GLY A 569 13.56 -8.10 13.16
C GLY A 569 14.47 -8.80 14.19
N GLY A 570 15.25 -8.03 14.97
CA GLY A 570 16.28 -8.53 15.89
C GLY A 570 17.70 -8.56 15.28
N PHE A 571 17.87 -8.17 14.02
CA PHE A 571 19.16 -8.08 13.35
C PHE A 571 20.01 -6.93 13.89
N ASP A 572 21.33 -7.04 13.67
CA ASP A 572 22.29 -6.00 14.01
C ASP A 572 22.08 -4.77 13.11
N LYS A 573 21.46 -3.73 13.68
CA LYS A 573 21.14 -2.47 12.99
C LYS A 573 22.37 -1.75 12.42
N THR A 574 23.59 -2.07 12.87
CA THR A 574 24.79 -1.46 12.27
C THR A 574 25.11 -1.99 10.88
N LYS A 575 24.36 -2.99 10.41
CA LYS A 575 24.56 -3.71 9.14
C LYS A 575 23.35 -3.65 8.21
N VAL A 576 22.37 -2.78 8.50
CA VAL A 576 21.18 -2.61 7.66
C VAL A 576 21.21 -1.27 6.94
N SER A 577 20.54 -1.20 5.80
CA SER A 577 20.23 0.07 5.14
C SER A 577 19.16 0.83 5.93
N PRO A 578 19.28 2.16 6.05
CA PRO A 578 18.19 3.01 6.53
C PRO A 578 16.99 2.90 5.57
N ILE A 579 15.78 2.80 6.12
CA ILE A 579 14.52 2.71 5.35
C ILE A 579 13.46 3.58 6.03
N SER A 580 12.58 4.20 5.27
CA SER A 580 11.50 5.06 5.76
C SER A 580 10.34 5.03 4.78
N CYS A 581 9.12 5.24 5.27
CA CYS A 581 7.87 5.22 4.50
C CYS A 581 7.75 3.97 3.60
N PRO A 582 7.76 2.76 4.20
CA PRO A 582 7.53 1.55 3.43
C PRO A 582 6.13 1.59 2.82
N ASP A 583 6.05 1.23 1.55
CA ASP A 583 4.83 1.28 0.74
C ASP A 583 4.58 -0.09 0.08
N ASN A 584 4.89 -0.27 -1.20
CA ASN A 584 4.54 -1.50 -1.91
C ASN A 584 5.39 -2.70 -1.45
N LEU A 585 4.78 -3.89 -1.43
CA LEU A 585 5.40 -5.14 -1.00
C LEU A 585 5.43 -6.19 -2.13
N ALA A 586 6.51 -6.97 -2.20
CA ALA A 586 6.62 -8.11 -3.10
C ALA A 586 7.46 -9.25 -2.50
N PHE A 587 7.23 -10.48 -2.94
CA PHE A 587 8.08 -11.62 -2.62
C PHE A 587 8.92 -12.10 -3.81
N ASP A 588 10.19 -12.43 -3.55
CA ASP A 588 10.98 -13.23 -4.48
C ASP A 588 10.73 -14.74 -4.31
N SER A 589 11.28 -15.54 -5.22
CA SER A 589 11.19 -17.01 -5.15
C SER A 589 11.98 -17.63 -3.97
N HIS A 590 12.87 -16.85 -3.35
CA HIS A 590 13.64 -17.24 -2.17
C HIS A 590 12.86 -17.00 -0.88
N GLY A 591 11.76 -16.26 -0.92
CA GLY A 591 10.91 -15.92 0.20
C GLY A 591 11.38 -14.69 0.98
N ASN A 592 12.26 -13.88 0.41
CA ASN A 592 12.62 -12.57 0.96
C ASN A 592 11.53 -11.56 0.61
N LEU A 593 11.27 -10.65 1.55
CA LEU A 593 10.36 -9.53 1.32
C LEU A 593 11.10 -8.41 0.62
N TRP A 594 10.48 -7.84 -0.41
CA TRP A 594 10.94 -6.66 -1.11
C TRP A 594 9.99 -5.50 -0.83
N ILE A 595 10.54 -4.35 -0.49
CA ILE A 595 9.78 -3.18 0.00
C ILE A 595 10.19 -1.97 -0.82
N SER A 596 9.22 -1.30 -1.43
CA SER A 596 9.44 0.01 -2.05
C SER A 596 9.10 1.13 -1.07
N THR A 597 9.61 2.34 -1.31
CA THR A 597 9.40 3.49 -0.41
C THR A 597 8.86 4.71 -1.16
N ASP A 598 8.11 5.53 -0.43
CA ASP A 598 7.56 6.80 -0.91
C ASP A 598 7.56 7.88 0.19
N GLY A 599 8.41 8.89 0.01
CA GLY A 599 8.50 10.05 0.89
C GLY A 599 9.58 9.91 1.96
N ASN A 600 10.66 9.19 1.65
CA ASN A 600 11.81 8.91 2.52
C ASN A 600 12.18 10.06 3.48
N ALA A 601 11.84 9.93 4.76
CA ALA A 601 12.10 10.96 5.78
C ALA A 601 13.57 11.05 6.24
N LEU A 602 14.49 10.39 5.52
CA LEU A 602 15.93 10.30 5.81
C LEU A 602 16.79 11.07 4.80
N GLU A 603 16.18 12.02 4.07
CA GLU A 603 16.87 12.98 3.18
C GLU A 603 17.64 12.35 2.00
N GLY A 604 17.15 11.21 1.50
CA GLY A 604 17.64 10.58 0.27
C GLY A 604 16.50 10.20 -0.66
N ASN A 605 16.84 9.77 -1.88
CA ASN A 605 15.86 9.26 -2.83
C ASN A 605 15.19 8.00 -2.29
N ASP A 606 13.95 7.78 -2.73
CA ASP A 606 13.23 6.54 -2.52
C ASP A 606 13.88 5.36 -3.25
N GLY A 607 13.53 4.15 -2.85
CA GLY A 607 14.18 2.95 -3.38
C GLY A 607 13.45 1.65 -3.12
N LEU A 608 14.08 0.57 -3.59
CA LEU A 608 13.65 -0.81 -3.36
C LEU A 608 14.62 -1.49 -2.41
N PHE A 609 14.09 -2.17 -1.39
CA PHE A 609 14.84 -2.83 -0.34
C PHE A 609 14.49 -4.32 -0.27
N ALA A 610 15.47 -5.19 -0.01
CA ALA A 610 15.23 -6.59 0.28
C ALA A 610 15.42 -6.87 1.77
N VAL A 611 14.54 -7.71 2.35
CA VAL A 611 14.49 -8.04 3.77
C VAL A 611 14.43 -9.54 3.96
N ALA A 612 15.39 -10.06 4.72
CA ALA A 612 15.41 -11.46 5.12
C ALA A 612 14.36 -11.70 6.22
N LEU A 613 13.54 -12.74 6.08
CA LEU A 613 12.44 -13.00 7.01
C LEU A 613 12.72 -14.06 8.07
N ASP A 614 13.71 -14.92 7.87
CA ASP A 614 13.92 -16.08 8.73
C ASP A 614 15.41 -16.30 9.07
N GLY A 615 15.63 -17.18 10.05
CA GLY A 615 16.96 -17.60 10.45
C GLY A 615 17.79 -16.49 11.13
N PRO A 616 19.13 -16.68 11.21
CA PRO A 616 20.02 -15.71 11.84
C PRO A 616 20.07 -14.34 11.16
N SER A 617 19.60 -14.25 9.92
CA SER A 617 19.56 -13.02 9.12
C SER A 617 18.22 -12.31 9.19
N ARG A 618 17.22 -12.80 9.95
CA ARG A 618 15.90 -12.15 10.04
C ARG A 618 16.03 -10.66 10.37
N GLY A 619 15.49 -9.82 9.51
CA GLY A 619 15.52 -8.36 9.61
C GLY A 619 16.77 -7.70 9.02
N GLU A 620 17.69 -8.46 8.40
CA GLU A 620 18.69 -7.90 7.49
C GLU A 620 17.96 -7.14 6.38
N THR A 621 18.11 -5.82 6.33
CA THR A 621 17.47 -4.95 5.34
C THR A 621 18.55 -4.33 4.44
N LYS A 622 18.46 -4.52 3.12
CA LYS A 622 19.45 -4.07 2.16
C LYS A 622 18.81 -3.31 1.01
N GLN A 623 19.25 -2.08 0.79
CA GLN A 623 18.82 -1.27 -0.33
C GLN A 623 19.38 -1.82 -1.64
N PHE A 624 18.51 -2.22 -2.55
CA PHE A 624 18.88 -2.74 -3.86
C PHE A 624 19.02 -1.63 -4.89
N LEU A 625 18.10 -0.66 -4.94
CA LEU A 625 18.21 0.49 -5.85
C LEU A 625 17.63 1.76 -5.25
N THR A 626 18.00 2.91 -5.83
CA THR A 626 17.27 4.18 -5.69
C THR A 626 16.66 4.60 -7.02
N VAL A 627 15.60 5.39 -6.96
CA VAL A 627 15.01 6.09 -8.11
C VAL A 627 15.52 7.55 -8.18
N PRO A 628 15.25 8.29 -9.28
CA PRO A 628 15.67 9.67 -9.44
C PRO A 628 15.09 10.62 -8.39
N VAL A 629 15.69 11.80 -8.28
CA VAL A 629 15.24 12.85 -7.37
C VAL A 629 13.76 13.21 -7.58
N GLY A 630 13.02 13.34 -6.49
CA GLY A 630 11.60 13.69 -6.50
C GLY A 630 10.68 12.58 -7.01
N ALA A 631 11.21 11.41 -7.36
CA ALA A 631 10.42 10.22 -7.67
C ALA A 631 10.18 9.37 -6.42
N GLU A 632 9.14 8.55 -6.46
CA GLU A 632 8.99 7.38 -5.58
C GLU A 632 9.21 6.07 -6.36
N THR A 633 9.42 4.98 -5.62
CA THR A 633 9.57 3.63 -6.19
C THR A 633 8.28 2.85 -5.98
N CYS A 634 7.66 2.38 -7.05
CA CYS A 634 6.40 1.62 -6.97
C CYS A 634 6.48 0.28 -7.71
N GLY A 635 5.48 -0.56 -7.49
CA GLY A 635 5.15 -1.75 -8.28
C GLY A 635 6.32 -2.71 -8.56
N PRO A 636 7.08 -3.16 -7.54
CA PRO A 636 8.18 -4.07 -7.77
C PRO A 636 7.68 -5.43 -8.27
N VAL A 637 8.20 -5.90 -9.41
CA VAL A 637 8.09 -7.30 -9.82
C VAL A 637 9.44 -7.95 -9.64
N VAL A 638 9.53 -8.97 -8.78
CA VAL A 638 10.79 -9.62 -8.44
C VAL A 638 10.79 -11.07 -8.91
N THR A 639 11.57 -11.34 -9.96
CA THR A 639 11.84 -12.69 -10.46
C THR A 639 13.32 -13.04 -10.30
N ASP A 640 13.67 -14.31 -10.49
CA ASP A 640 15.04 -14.80 -10.28
C ASP A 640 16.10 -14.07 -11.11
N ASP A 641 15.77 -13.59 -12.31
CA ASP A 641 16.72 -12.99 -13.25
C ASP A 641 16.35 -11.56 -13.69
N LEU A 642 15.26 -11.01 -13.16
CA LEU A 642 14.75 -9.69 -13.52
C LEU A 642 13.95 -9.08 -12.38
N ILE A 643 14.26 -7.81 -12.10
CA ILE A 643 13.40 -6.93 -11.32
C ILE A 643 12.82 -5.86 -12.26
N THR A 644 11.54 -5.53 -12.11
CA THR A 644 11.01 -4.26 -12.64
C THR A 644 10.51 -3.38 -11.51
N VAL A 645 10.71 -2.07 -11.62
CA VAL A 645 10.10 -1.07 -10.75
C VAL A 645 9.47 0.03 -11.60
N SER A 646 8.40 0.60 -11.09
CA SER A 646 7.81 1.82 -11.60
C SER A 646 8.48 3.01 -10.93
N VAL A 647 9.05 3.91 -11.74
CA VAL A 647 9.53 5.22 -11.27
C VAL A 647 8.39 6.20 -11.46
N GLN A 648 7.72 6.57 -10.37
CA GLN A 648 6.58 7.47 -10.40
C GLN A 648 7.06 8.92 -10.21
N HIS A 649 6.43 9.85 -10.92
CA HIS A 649 6.57 11.30 -10.76
C HIS A 649 7.99 11.91 -10.59
N PRO A 650 9.01 11.50 -11.38
CA PRO A 650 10.36 12.05 -11.24
C PRO A 650 10.38 13.58 -11.35
N GLY A 651 11.06 14.24 -10.40
CA GLY A 651 11.23 15.69 -10.38
C GLY A 651 10.03 16.49 -9.86
N GLU A 652 8.99 15.85 -9.30
CA GLU A 652 7.95 16.60 -8.59
C GLU A 652 8.52 17.35 -7.39
N GLY A 653 8.24 18.65 -7.32
CA GLY A 653 8.62 19.49 -6.20
C GLY A 653 8.06 20.90 -6.29
N ASP A 654 7.87 21.54 -5.14
CA ASP A 654 7.05 22.75 -4.99
C ASP A 654 7.53 23.94 -5.84
N ASP A 655 8.83 24.01 -6.09
CA ASP A 655 9.48 25.08 -6.85
C ASP A 655 9.67 24.76 -8.35
N TYR A 656 9.14 23.64 -8.83
CA TYR A 656 9.42 23.07 -10.14
C TYR A 656 8.15 22.85 -10.97
N THR A 657 8.33 22.87 -12.29
CA THR A 657 7.29 22.65 -13.28
C THR A 657 7.89 21.98 -14.50
N LEU A 658 7.07 21.65 -15.50
CA LEU A 658 7.56 21.19 -16.79
C LEU A 658 8.54 22.19 -17.45
N ASP A 659 8.28 23.50 -17.32
CA ASP A 659 9.11 24.56 -17.91
C ASP A 659 10.38 24.86 -17.09
N LYS A 660 10.45 24.35 -15.85
CA LYS A 660 11.58 24.48 -14.93
C LYS A 660 11.75 23.14 -14.18
N PRO A 661 12.25 22.09 -14.86
CA PRO A 661 12.29 20.75 -14.30
C PRO A 661 13.38 20.60 -13.22
N LEU A 662 13.09 19.78 -12.20
CA LEU A 662 14.09 19.30 -11.22
C LEU A 662 14.82 18.06 -11.74
N SER A 663 14.09 17.17 -12.43
CA SER A 663 14.60 15.94 -13.02
C SER A 663 14.56 16.04 -14.54
N HIS A 664 15.54 15.45 -15.20
CA HIS A 664 15.55 15.21 -16.64
C HIS A 664 15.47 13.72 -16.98
N TRP A 665 15.28 12.86 -15.98
CA TRP A 665 15.13 11.43 -16.17
C TRP A 665 13.80 11.10 -16.89
N PRO A 666 13.77 10.14 -17.84
CA PRO A 666 14.84 9.18 -18.18
C PRO A 666 15.77 9.62 -19.32
N ASP A 667 15.37 10.60 -20.12
CA ASP A 667 16.04 10.92 -21.39
C ASP A 667 17.31 11.78 -21.20
N GLY A 668 17.43 12.46 -20.06
CA GLY A 668 18.56 13.31 -19.68
C GLY A 668 18.66 14.60 -20.50
N GLY A 669 19.77 15.34 -20.30
CA GLY A 669 19.99 16.61 -20.98
C GLY A 669 18.96 17.66 -20.56
N ASP A 670 18.28 18.26 -21.53
CA ASP A 670 17.21 19.25 -21.31
C ASP A 670 15.80 18.63 -21.49
N ALA A 671 15.69 17.30 -21.55
CA ALA A 671 14.41 16.63 -21.73
C ALA A 671 13.52 16.80 -20.47
N PRO A 672 12.19 16.96 -20.62
CA PRO A 672 11.29 16.96 -19.49
C PRO A 672 11.25 15.59 -18.81
N ALA A 673 11.04 15.59 -17.50
CA ALA A 673 10.90 14.35 -16.73
C ALA A 673 9.70 13.53 -17.21
N ARG A 674 9.85 12.20 -17.23
CA ARG A 674 8.77 11.27 -17.59
C ARG A 674 8.76 10.10 -16.61
N PRO A 675 7.63 9.80 -15.93
CA PRO A 675 7.52 8.55 -15.19
C PRO A 675 7.66 7.37 -16.16
N ALA A 676 8.36 6.33 -15.72
CA ALA A 676 8.59 5.15 -16.55
C ALA A 676 8.85 3.88 -15.74
N VAL A 677 8.62 2.73 -16.37
CA VAL A 677 8.99 1.41 -15.83
C VAL A 677 10.43 1.10 -16.20
N VAL A 678 11.22 0.62 -15.24
CA VAL A 678 12.62 0.22 -15.41
C VAL A 678 12.76 -1.27 -15.15
N ALA A 679 13.56 -1.93 -15.97
CA ALA A 679 13.98 -3.31 -15.78
C ALA A 679 15.45 -3.34 -15.30
N VAL A 680 15.74 -4.10 -14.25
CA VAL A 680 17.07 -4.35 -13.70
C VAL A 680 17.38 -5.85 -13.77
N TRP A 681 18.59 -6.21 -14.21
CA TRP A 681 19.02 -7.61 -14.33
C TRP A 681 20.52 -7.75 -14.13
N ARG A 682 20.99 -9.01 -14.03
CA ARG A 682 22.41 -9.36 -14.02
C ARG A 682 22.74 -10.19 -15.25
N ASP A 683 23.81 -9.87 -15.96
CA ASP A 683 24.19 -10.61 -17.17
C ASP A 683 24.55 -12.07 -16.86
N GLY A 684 23.79 -13.00 -17.44
CA GLY A 684 24.04 -14.44 -17.31
C GLY A 684 23.89 -14.99 -15.89
N GLY A 685 23.23 -14.25 -14.99
CA GLY A 685 23.09 -14.64 -13.58
C GLY A 685 21.76 -14.19 -12.97
N ASN A 686 21.52 -14.67 -11.75
CA ASN A 686 20.31 -14.39 -10.98
C ASN A 686 20.52 -13.20 -10.03
N ILE A 687 19.41 -12.58 -9.63
CA ILE A 687 19.34 -11.54 -8.61
C ILE A 687 19.82 -12.11 -7.27
N GLY A 688 20.87 -11.52 -6.72
CA GLY A 688 21.36 -11.75 -5.36
C GLY A 688 21.78 -13.19 -5.06
N VAL A 689 22.29 -13.93 -6.04
CA VAL A 689 22.84 -15.30 -5.89
C VAL A 689 24.35 -15.34 -6.05
#